data_AF-A0A934FQD7-F1
#
_entry.id   AF-A0A934FQD7-F1
#
_cell.length_a   1.000
_cell.length_b   1.000
_cell.length_c   1.000
_cell.angle_alpha   90.00
_cell.angle_beta   90.00
_cell.angle_gamma   90.00
#
_symmetry.space_group_name_H-M   'P 1'
#
loop_
_entity.id
_entity.type
_entity.pdbx_description
1 polymer ?
#
loop_
_entity_poly.entity_id
_entity_poly.type
_entity_poly.pdbx_seq_one_letter_code
_entity_poly.pdbx_strand_id
1 'polypeptide(L)'
;MATQSASAHRWRFYRAGGVDQVRLDRGSDILHLERLDQKLWVALSCPTKGLEFDERTLALLDTDGDGHVRPPELIAATRWLALVLKDADALVAETDGVALANLRTDTPEGKGLLASAQRLLRGLKKAEAAVVTVDDAMQFASMFATAEHNGDGIVPPDTIEDAASRQVATEIVDCLGGAPDRSGRPGIDRSKIDAFFADCAAYAEWRKTGESGGVALLPFGADTQVAGAALESVRAKVDDFFGRCRLAAFDPRALQALNREETAYLEISAKDLSITAGEVAHFPLAMIEANKALPLADGLNPAWESRIAAFRDACCKGKLSLTEAEWTATCAKLAAYRTWTAAKTGGTIEKLGIERVRAILASGAKAKLCAATDADAAVAGEIDGIAQVEKLTRLHRDLHKLLNNYVAFTDFYARRGAIFQAGTLHFDGRTCDLTFHVTDAGKHGALAAMAKTYLAYVDCTRPGGAKMTVACAFTAGDSDNLFVGRNGIFYDRNGRDWNATVTKIIDNPISIGQAFWSPYKKLMRWIEEQVAKRAAAADSASNEKLVAAAGTVGDAAATGKAAAPPKKFDPSVVALFSVAISGITGIVGTVIAVFAGMGPWVPVGLLGVLLAVSGPSMMIAWLKLRQRNLGPILDANGWAVNALTKVNIPLGGSLTELGKLPKGAERSLVDPYAPKKSLWPRLLFALLLLAGVTYGLYRFNFLHRWFPDYVAEYRAAGFDGPGTGVAGGAPVLVKLGSGAVKVTLIKPDGSSVPLDVVAGVITVPMTDAAPDTKLTLVDTSGAESERHDIAVVKQP
;
A
#
# COMPACT_ATOMS: atom_id res chain seq x y z
N MET A 1 4.65 -63.86 17.51
CA MET A 1 4.83 -62.43 17.81
C MET A 1 3.84 -61.64 16.98
N ALA A 2 2.76 -61.15 17.61
CA ALA A 2 1.77 -60.32 16.95
C ALA A 2 2.39 -58.95 16.65
N THR A 3 2.40 -58.56 15.38
CA THR A 3 2.64 -57.18 14.94
C THR A 3 1.59 -56.28 15.57
N GLN A 4 1.98 -55.50 16.58
CA GLN A 4 1.22 -54.35 17.05
C GLN A 4 0.95 -53.44 15.85
N SER A 5 -0.30 -53.35 15.41
CA SER A 5 -0.74 -52.22 14.59
C SER A 5 -0.48 -50.95 15.38
N ALA A 6 0.51 -50.15 14.95
CA ALA A 6 0.76 -48.85 15.52
C ALA A 6 -0.53 -48.02 15.38
N SER A 7 -1.16 -47.67 16.50
CA SER A 7 -2.37 -46.85 16.50
C SER A 7 -2.11 -45.54 15.77
N ALA A 8 -3.00 -45.14 14.86
CA ALA A 8 -2.93 -43.85 14.19
C ALA A 8 -2.75 -42.72 15.20
N HIS A 9 -1.85 -41.77 14.91
CA HIS A 9 -1.55 -40.65 15.80
C HIS A 9 -2.83 -39.86 16.11
N ARG A 10 -3.11 -39.61 17.40
CA ARG A 10 -4.34 -38.97 17.85
C ARG A 10 -4.14 -37.46 18.00
N TRP A 11 -4.51 -36.73 16.96
CA TRP A 11 -4.51 -35.27 16.97
C TRP A 11 -5.46 -34.67 18.01
N ARG A 12 -5.04 -33.56 18.62
CA ARG A 12 -5.84 -32.75 19.54
C ARG A 12 -6.06 -31.38 18.94
N PHE A 13 -7.28 -30.87 19.05
CA PHE A 13 -7.66 -29.55 18.55
C PHE A 13 -8.24 -28.71 19.68
N TYR A 14 -8.12 -27.39 19.55
CA TYR A 14 -8.79 -26.41 20.40
C TYR A 14 -9.40 -25.32 19.53
N ARG A 15 -10.42 -24.63 20.04
CA ARG A 15 -11.15 -23.62 19.28
C ARG A 15 -10.69 -22.22 19.66
N ALA A 16 -10.15 -21.49 18.69
CA ALA A 16 -9.75 -20.10 18.85
C ALA A 16 -10.02 -19.31 17.55
N GLY A 17 -10.37 -18.03 17.65
CA GLY A 17 -10.68 -17.21 16.47
C GLY A 17 -11.87 -17.70 15.63
N GLY A 18 -12.70 -18.60 16.16
CA GLY A 18 -13.83 -19.19 15.42
C GLY A 18 -13.47 -20.40 14.54
N VAL A 19 -12.22 -20.87 14.57
CA VAL A 19 -11.72 -22.04 13.83
C VAL A 19 -11.12 -23.07 14.80
N ASP A 20 -11.08 -24.35 14.39
CA ASP A 20 -10.41 -25.41 15.14
C ASP A 20 -8.93 -25.44 14.75
N GLN A 21 -8.05 -25.29 15.75
CA GLN A 21 -6.60 -25.23 15.59
C GLN A 21 -5.97 -26.46 16.22
N VAL A 22 -4.97 -27.02 15.57
CA VAL A 22 -4.22 -28.17 16.11
C VAL A 22 -3.40 -27.74 17.32
N ARG A 23 -3.31 -28.61 18.33
CA ARG A 23 -2.45 -28.43 19.50
C ARG A 23 -1.15 -29.18 19.27
N LEU A 24 -0.03 -28.46 19.31
CA LEU A 24 1.32 -28.98 19.07
C LEU A 24 2.16 -28.93 20.35
N ASP A 25 1.69 -29.53 21.45
CA ASP A 25 2.37 -29.47 22.75
C ASP A 25 3.13 -30.75 23.12
N ARG A 26 3.31 -31.65 22.15
CA ARG A 26 4.12 -32.87 22.28
C ARG A 26 5.05 -33.00 21.07
N GLY A 27 6.23 -33.57 21.29
CA GLY A 27 7.16 -33.94 20.22
C GLY A 27 6.53 -34.90 19.22
N SER A 28 5.66 -35.81 19.70
CA SER A 28 4.91 -36.69 18.80
C SER A 28 3.96 -35.94 17.85
N ASP A 29 3.39 -34.80 18.25
CA ASP A 29 2.54 -33.97 17.38
C ASP A 29 3.40 -33.31 16.29
N ILE A 30 4.64 -32.90 16.62
CA ILE A 30 5.60 -32.31 15.67
C ILE A 30 6.10 -33.35 14.66
N LEU A 31 6.54 -34.52 15.12
CA LEU A 31 7.09 -35.56 14.22
C LEU A 31 6.04 -36.13 13.25
N HIS A 32 4.76 -36.11 13.63
CA HIS A 32 3.67 -36.59 12.78
C HIS A 32 3.04 -35.50 11.89
N LEU A 33 3.62 -34.29 11.83
CA LEU A 33 3.07 -33.15 11.11
C LEU A 33 2.70 -33.46 9.65
N GLU A 34 3.43 -34.36 8.98
CA GLU A 34 3.11 -34.84 7.62
C GLU A 34 1.73 -35.49 7.48
N ARG A 35 1.16 -36.01 8.58
CA ARG A 35 -0.14 -36.70 8.62
C ARG A 35 -1.29 -35.74 8.92
N LEU A 36 -1.00 -34.48 9.25
CA LEU A 36 -2.01 -33.45 9.43
C LEU A 36 -2.39 -32.87 8.07
N ASP A 37 -3.68 -32.91 7.72
CA ASP A 37 -4.16 -32.29 6.47
C ASP A 37 -3.76 -30.81 6.44
N GLN A 38 -3.04 -30.40 5.39
CA GLN A 38 -2.57 -29.02 5.22
C GLN A 38 -3.71 -28.00 5.17
N LYS A 39 -4.93 -28.42 4.82
CA LYS A 39 -6.12 -27.55 4.91
C LYS A 39 -6.43 -27.08 6.33
N LEU A 40 -5.94 -27.79 7.34
CA LEU A 40 -6.07 -27.45 8.75
C LEU A 40 -4.95 -26.54 9.26
N TRP A 41 -3.97 -26.21 8.42
CA TRP A 41 -2.89 -25.30 8.78
C TRP A 41 -3.36 -23.85 8.57
N VAL A 42 -3.01 -22.98 9.51
CA VAL A 42 -3.40 -21.57 9.46
C VAL A 42 -2.69 -20.83 8.33
N ALA A 43 -1.39 -21.07 8.14
CA ALA A 43 -0.60 -20.57 7.01
C ALA A 43 0.00 -21.71 6.16
N LEU A 44 0.20 -21.43 4.88
CA LEU A 44 0.84 -22.30 3.88
C LEU A 44 2.09 -21.67 3.26
N SER A 45 2.45 -20.47 3.70
CA SER A 45 3.72 -19.81 3.37
C SER A 45 4.02 -18.76 4.43
N CYS A 46 5.30 -18.64 4.81
CA CYS A 46 5.82 -17.64 5.73
C CYS A 46 7.08 -17.01 5.13
N PRO A 47 7.20 -15.68 5.06
CA PRO A 47 8.43 -15.04 4.57
C PRO A 47 9.60 -15.32 5.50
N THR A 48 10.83 -15.33 4.97
CA THR A 48 12.06 -15.53 5.76
C THR A 48 12.57 -14.25 6.45
N LYS A 49 12.00 -13.09 6.11
CA LYS A 49 12.42 -11.76 6.58
C LYS A 49 11.26 -10.94 7.14
N GLY A 50 11.58 -9.95 7.97
CA GLY A 50 10.57 -9.00 8.49
C GLY A 50 9.70 -9.60 9.59
N LEU A 51 10.19 -10.64 10.26
CA LEU A 51 9.53 -11.31 11.38
C LEU A 51 10.37 -11.14 12.65
N GLU A 52 9.70 -11.15 13.79
CA GLU A 52 10.31 -11.16 15.12
C GLU A 52 10.70 -12.60 15.49
N PHE A 53 11.59 -13.16 14.66
CA PHE A 53 12.08 -14.52 14.71
C PHE A 53 13.51 -14.59 14.14
N ASP A 54 14.25 -15.66 14.44
CA ASP A 54 15.62 -15.84 13.95
C ASP A 54 15.62 -16.08 12.43
N GLU A 55 16.03 -15.07 11.65
CA GLU A 55 16.05 -15.11 10.19
C GLU A 55 16.93 -16.25 9.65
N ARG A 56 18.02 -16.58 10.36
CA ARG A 56 18.92 -17.67 9.99
C ARG A 56 18.22 -19.03 10.07
N THR A 57 17.38 -19.26 11.07
CA THR A 57 16.56 -20.48 11.17
C THR A 57 15.61 -20.61 9.97
N LEU A 58 14.94 -19.52 9.59
CA LEU A 58 14.05 -19.51 8.42
C LEU A 58 14.84 -19.76 7.13
N ALA A 59 16.01 -19.16 6.97
CA ALA A 59 16.89 -19.38 5.82
C ALA A 59 17.43 -20.82 5.72
N LEU A 60 17.58 -21.53 6.86
CA LEU A 60 17.98 -22.96 6.86
C LEU A 60 16.81 -23.91 6.56
N LEU A 61 15.57 -23.43 6.71
CA LEU A 61 14.35 -24.14 6.34
C LEU A 61 13.98 -23.91 4.87
N ASP A 62 14.21 -22.70 4.35
CA ASP A 62 14.05 -22.31 2.94
C ASP A 62 15.15 -22.99 2.09
N THR A 63 14.83 -24.19 1.62
CA THR A 63 15.75 -25.06 0.88
C THR A 63 15.84 -24.72 -0.60
N ASP A 64 14.84 -24.05 -1.16
CA ASP A 64 14.83 -23.63 -2.58
C ASP A 64 15.28 -22.18 -2.79
N GLY A 65 15.42 -21.40 -1.71
CA GLY A 65 15.92 -20.03 -1.72
C GLY A 65 14.90 -19.03 -2.28
N ASP A 66 13.61 -19.36 -2.28
CA ASP A 66 12.54 -18.48 -2.79
C ASP A 66 12.16 -17.36 -1.80
N GLY A 67 12.77 -17.35 -0.62
CA GLY A 67 12.52 -16.38 0.45
C GLY A 67 11.30 -16.71 1.31
N HIS A 68 10.72 -17.90 1.19
CA HIS A 68 9.55 -18.34 1.93
C HIS A 68 9.72 -19.77 2.46
N VAL A 69 9.25 -20.00 3.67
CA VAL A 69 9.14 -21.35 4.25
C VAL A 69 7.76 -21.92 3.94
N ARG A 70 7.72 -23.10 3.31
CA ARG A 70 6.50 -23.79 2.85
C ARG A 70 6.29 -25.13 3.56
N PRO A 71 5.07 -25.73 3.50
CA PRO A 71 4.78 -27.00 4.15
C PRO A 71 5.74 -28.17 3.82
N PRO A 72 6.18 -28.37 2.56
CA PRO A 72 7.13 -29.45 2.25
C PRO A 72 8.44 -29.35 3.03
N GLU A 73 8.91 -28.15 3.29
CA GLU A 73 10.18 -27.88 3.98
C GLU A 73 10.05 -28.13 5.48
N LEU A 74 8.95 -27.69 6.08
CA LEU A 74 8.62 -28.03 7.48
C LEU A 74 8.48 -29.54 7.65
N ILE A 75 7.79 -30.22 6.73
CA ILE A 75 7.63 -31.68 6.74
C ILE A 75 8.99 -32.39 6.60
N ALA A 76 9.85 -31.90 5.69
CA ALA A 76 11.20 -32.43 5.53
C ALA A 76 12.03 -32.25 6.81
N ALA A 77 11.93 -31.08 7.47
CA ALA A 77 12.59 -30.83 8.74
C ALA A 77 12.10 -31.76 9.85
N THR A 78 10.79 -31.99 9.98
CA THR A 78 10.25 -32.92 10.99
C THR A 78 10.64 -34.37 10.74
N ARG A 79 10.70 -34.79 9.46
CA ARG A 79 11.20 -36.12 9.07
C ARG A 79 12.66 -36.30 9.43
N TRP A 80 13.49 -35.30 9.14
CA TRP A 80 14.91 -35.32 9.50
C TRP A 80 15.10 -35.35 11.02
N LEU A 81 14.33 -34.57 11.77
CA LEU A 81 14.35 -34.59 13.24
C LEU A 81 14.02 -35.98 13.82
N ALA A 82 13.08 -36.71 13.21
CA ALA A 82 12.78 -38.09 13.61
C ALA A 82 13.96 -39.05 13.41
N LEU A 83 14.87 -38.77 12.45
CA LEU A 83 16.07 -39.57 12.21
C LEU A 83 17.21 -39.24 13.17
N VAL A 84 17.21 -38.06 13.80
CA VAL A 84 18.36 -37.59 14.60
C VAL A 84 18.07 -37.47 16.09
N LEU A 85 16.81 -37.31 16.51
CA LEU A 85 16.41 -37.18 17.93
C LEU A 85 15.79 -38.46 18.49
N LYS A 86 16.20 -38.86 19.71
CA LYS A 86 15.60 -39.98 20.45
C LYS A 86 14.27 -39.58 21.09
N ASP A 87 14.25 -38.41 21.71
CA ASP A 87 13.09 -37.80 22.36
C ASP A 87 12.80 -36.44 21.73
N ALA A 88 11.67 -36.35 21.03
CA ALA A 88 11.22 -35.13 20.38
C ALA A 88 10.44 -34.20 21.34
N ASP A 89 10.07 -34.64 22.55
CA ASP A 89 9.43 -33.75 23.53
C ASP A 89 10.38 -32.63 23.97
N ALA A 90 11.70 -32.83 23.83
CA ALA A 90 12.71 -31.79 24.03
C ALA A 90 12.51 -30.55 23.12
N LEU A 91 11.92 -30.72 21.92
CA LEU A 91 11.61 -29.61 21.01
C LEU A 91 10.56 -28.64 21.58
N VAL A 92 9.66 -29.13 22.44
CA VAL A 92 8.57 -28.33 23.03
C VAL A 92 9.11 -27.41 24.14
N ALA A 93 10.27 -27.72 24.70
CA ALA A 93 10.86 -26.94 25.79
C ALA A 93 11.45 -25.60 25.32
N GLU A 94 11.67 -25.39 24.01
CA GLU A 94 12.25 -24.16 23.43
C GLU A 94 13.58 -23.75 24.10
N THR A 95 14.38 -24.74 24.51
CA THR A 95 15.65 -24.50 25.21
C THR A 95 16.80 -24.31 24.22
N ASP A 96 17.69 -23.37 24.54
CA ASP A 96 18.93 -23.19 23.78
C ASP A 96 19.91 -24.31 24.10
N GLY A 97 19.97 -25.27 23.18
CA GLY A 97 20.93 -26.35 23.18
C GLY A 97 20.32 -27.74 23.20
N VAL A 98 21.04 -28.67 22.59
CA VAL A 98 20.63 -30.06 22.40
C VAL A 98 21.54 -30.96 23.24
N ALA A 99 20.94 -31.76 24.11
CA ALA A 99 21.68 -32.77 24.85
C ALA A 99 22.23 -33.84 23.90
N LEU A 100 23.54 -34.11 23.96
CA LEU A 100 24.18 -35.12 23.12
C LEU A 100 23.57 -36.52 23.35
N ALA A 101 23.12 -36.78 24.58
CA ALA A 101 22.42 -38.01 24.94
C ALA A 101 21.11 -38.21 24.15
N ASN A 102 20.46 -37.11 23.72
CA ASN A 102 19.22 -37.13 22.95
C ASN A 102 19.46 -37.43 21.45
N LEU A 103 20.70 -37.43 20.97
CA LEU A 103 20.99 -37.79 19.58
C LEU A 103 20.89 -39.30 19.38
N ARG A 104 20.25 -39.71 18.29
CA ARG A 104 20.08 -41.11 17.91
C ARG A 104 21.43 -41.75 17.58
N THR A 105 21.60 -42.97 18.07
CA THR A 105 22.81 -43.79 17.84
C THR A 105 22.47 -45.04 17.03
N ASP A 106 21.23 -45.18 16.58
CA ASP A 106 20.70 -46.31 15.82
C ASP A 106 20.51 -45.98 14.34
N THR A 107 20.46 -44.69 13.97
CA THR A 107 20.40 -44.20 12.58
C THR A 107 21.77 -43.73 12.09
N PRO A 108 22.08 -43.84 10.78
CA PRO A 108 23.32 -43.31 10.23
C PRO A 108 23.39 -41.78 10.36
N GLU A 109 22.28 -41.07 10.16
CA GLU A 109 22.20 -39.61 10.28
C GLU A 109 22.47 -39.17 11.73
N GLY A 110 21.84 -39.83 12.71
CA GLY A 110 22.03 -39.52 14.13
C GLY A 110 23.47 -39.76 14.60
N LYS A 111 24.09 -40.87 14.17
CA LYS A 111 25.50 -41.18 14.48
C LYS A 111 26.44 -40.13 13.89
N GLY A 112 26.24 -39.76 12.62
CA GLY A 112 27.02 -38.72 11.95
C GLY A 112 26.90 -37.38 12.67
N LEU A 113 25.68 -37.00 13.04
CA LEU A 113 25.41 -35.74 13.72
C LEU A 113 26.02 -35.68 15.13
N LEU A 114 25.97 -36.79 15.88
CA LEU A 114 26.62 -36.90 17.18
C LEU A 114 28.14 -36.76 17.07
N ALA A 115 28.76 -37.41 16.08
CA ALA A 115 30.19 -37.30 15.84
C ALA A 115 30.60 -35.86 15.49
N SER A 116 29.80 -35.17 14.66
CA SER A 116 30.00 -33.76 14.31
C SER A 116 29.85 -32.84 15.52
N ALA A 117 28.81 -33.03 16.34
CA ALA A 117 28.59 -32.24 17.55
C ALA A 117 29.73 -32.41 18.57
N GLN A 118 30.22 -33.64 18.78
CA GLN A 118 31.37 -33.89 19.65
C GLN A 118 32.66 -33.27 19.11
N ARG A 119 32.87 -33.31 17.79
CA ARG A 119 34.03 -32.68 17.15
C ARG A 119 33.99 -31.16 17.30
N LEU A 120 32.84 -30.56 17.09
CA LEU A 120 32.59 -29.13 17.28
C LEU A 120 32.95 -28.71 18.70
N LEU A 121 32.42 -29.41 19.71
CA LEU A 121 32.72 -29.12 21.11
C LEU A 121 34.19 -29.31 21.47
N ARG A 122 34.85 -30.36 20.94
CA ARG A 122 36.31 -30.53 21.10
C ARG A 122 37.10 -29.37 20.50
N GLY A 123 36.73 -28.91 19.31
CA GLY A 123 37.38 -27.77 18.64
C GLY A 123 37.23 -26.46 19.42
N LEU A 124 36.10 -26.27 20.11
CA LEU A 124 35.88 -25.15 21.04
C LEU A 124 36.48 -25.35 22.44
N LYS A 125 37.27 -26.42 22.64
CA LYS A 125 37.85 -26.79 23.95
C LYS A 125 36.82 -27.07 25.05
N LYS A 126 35.61 -27.51 24.66
CA LYS A 126 34.47 -27.89 25.53
C LYS A 126 34.17 -29.39 25.44
N ALA A 127 35.19 -30.25 25.42
CA ALA A 127 35.03 -31.69 25.17
C ALA A 127 34.11 -32.42 26.17
N GLU A 128 34.05 -31.94 27.42
CA GLU A 128 33.23 -32.51 28.50
C GLU A 128 31.78 -31.98 28.51
N ALA A 129 31.41 -31.09 27.58
CA ALA A 129 30.06 -30.54 27.53
C ALA A 129 29.05 -31.60 27.07
N ALA A 130 27.98 -31.77 27.85
CA ALA A 130 26.89 -32.69 27.52
C ALA A 130 25.82 -32.10 26.59
N VAL A 131 25.89 -30.80 26.30
CA VAL A 131 24.93 -30.03 25.51
C VAL A 131 25.69 -29.20 24.47
N VAL A 132 25.17 -29.15 23.24
CA VAL A 132 25.65 -28.25 22.18
C VAL A 132 24.63 -27.14 21.94
N THR A 133 25.05 -25.88 21.94
CA THR A 133 24.18 -24.70 21.80
C THR A 133 24.23 -24.08 20.40
N VAL A 134 23.30 -23.17 20.09
CA VAL A 134 23.36 -22.39 18.84
C VAL A 134 24.63 -21.54 18.79
N ASP A 135 25.01 -20.94 19.92
CA ASP A 135 26.22 -20.12 20.03
C ASP A 135 27.49 -20.94 19.79
N ASP A 136 27.56 -22.19 20.29
CA ASP A 136 28.68 -23.09 19.99
C ASP A 136 28.74 -23.36 18.47
N ALA A 137 27.60 -23.65 17.83
CA ALA A 137 27.55 -23.89 16.40
C ALA A 137 27.98 -22.65 15.59
N MET A 138 27.55 -21.46 16.00
CA MET A 138 27.92 -20.20 15.35
C MET A 138 29.41 -19.87 15.51
N GLN A 139 29.95 -19.99 16.72
CA GLN A 139 31.37 -19.73 16.98
C GLN A 139 32.26 -20.65 16.14
N PHE A 140 31.90 -21.93 16.07
CA PHE A 140 32.65 -22.89 15.28
C PHE A 140 32.51 -22.63 13.77
N ALA A 141 31.31 -22.30 13.29
CA ALA A 141 31.10 -21.92 11.89
C ALA A 141 31.94 -20.69 11.49
N SER A 142 32.04 -19.68 12.36
CA SER A 142 32.90 -18.51 12.12
C SER A 142 34.39 -18.89 12.04
N MET A 143 34.86 -19.83 12.86
CA MET A 143 36.25 -20.32 12.78
C MET A 143 36.55 -20.97 11.42
N PHE A 144 35.62 -21.78 10.89
CA PHE A 144 35.78 -22.45 9.58
C PHE A 144 35.59 -21.51 8.39
N ALA A 145 34.71 -20.51 8.50
CA ALA A 145 34.56 -19.50 7.43
C ALA A 145 35.86 -18.73 7.17
N THR A 146 36.72 -18.61 8.19
CA THR A 146 38.05 -17.98 8.07
C THR A 146 39.20 -18.98 7.88
N ALA A 147 38.92 -20.28 7.89
CA ALA A 147 39.96 -21.29 7.72
C ALA A 147 40.49 -21.29 6.28
N GLU A 148 41.74 -21.71 6.11
CA GLU A 148 42.36 -21.86 4.78
C GLU A 148 41.67 -22.93 3.92
N HIS A 149 41.12 -23.95 4.59
CA HIS A 149 40.27 -24.97 3.98
C HIS A 149 38.87 -24.90 4.57
N ASN A 150 37.93 -24.37 3.80
CA ASN A 150 36.54 -24.17 4.20
C ASN A 150 35.56 -25.05 3.39
N GLY A 151 36.06 -25.92 2.51
CA GLY A 151 35.34 -27.03 1.91
C GLY A 151 34.21 -26.65 0.95
N ASP A 152 34.30 -25.51 0.27
CA ASP A 152 33.43 -25.15 -0.84
C ASP A 152 34.05 -25.42 -2.22
N GLY A 153 35.31 -25.85 -2.26
CA GLY A 153 36.08 -26.10 -3.49
C GLY A 153 36.53 -24.83 -4.20
N ILE A 154 36.42 -23.67 -3.56
CA ILE A 154 36.82 -22.36 -4.06
C ILE A 154 38.03 -21.90 -3.25
N VAL A 155 39.15 -21.64 -3.93
CA VAL A 155 40.39 -21.27 -3.24
C VAL A 155 40.74 -19.82 -3.56
N PRO A 156 40.75 -18.91 -2.56
CA PRO A 156 41.27 -17.55 -2.74
C PRO A 156 42.77 -17.58 -3.10
N PRO A 157 43.28 -16.72 -4.01
CA PRO A 157 44.70 -16.74 -4.38
C PRO A 157 45.65 -16.61 -3.18
N ASP A 158 45.29 -15.78 -2.21
CA ASP A 158 46.07 -15.47 -1.01
C ASP A 158 46.26 -16.66 -0.06
N THR A 159 45.46 -17.73 -0.14
CA THR A 159 45.67 -18.96 0.66
C THR A 159 46.64 -19.95 0.01
N ILE A 160 47.07 -19.71 -1.23
CA ILE A 160 48.04 -20.58 -1.92
C ILE A 160 49.45 -20.22 -1.47
N GLU A 161 50.16 -21.16 -0.84
CA GLU A 161 51.54 -20.93 -0.33
C GLU A 161 52.57 -20.65 -1.44
N ASP A 162 52.50 -21.41 -2.54
CA ASP A 162 53.45 -21.32 -3.65
C ASP A 162 53.27 -20.01 -4.43
N ALA A 163 54.29 -19.15 -4.41
CA ALA A 163 54.22 -17.82 -5.01
C ALA A 163 53.93 -17.83 -6.53
N ALA A 164 54.42 -18.84 -7.25
CA ALA A 164 54.19 -18.96 -8.68
C ALA A 164 52.75 -19.37 -8.99
N SER A 165 52.22 -20.37 -8.27
CA SER A 165 50.81 -20.77 -8.35
C SER A 165 49.86 -19.68 -7.88
N ARG A 166 50.22 -18.92 -6.83
CA ARG A 166 49.45 -17.75 -6.36
C ARG A 166 49.31 -16.70 -7.46
N GLN A 167 50.40 -16.38 -8.14
CA GLN A 167 50.36 -15.42 -9.25
C GLN A 167 49.43 -15.91 -10.38
N VAL A 168 49.50 -17.20 -10.73
CA VAL A 168 48.58 -17.78 -11.73
C VAL A 168 47.12 -17.74 -11.26
N ALA A 169 46.85 -18.00 -9.98
CA ALA A 169 45.51 -17.89 -9.42
C ALA A 169 44.95 -16.47 -9.49
N THR A 170 45.77 -15.45 -9.19
CA THR A 170 45.39 -14.04 -9.38
C THR A 170 45.09 -13.74 -10.85
N GLU A 171 45.94 -14.22 -11.77
CA GLU A 171 45.73 -14.03 -13.21
C GLU A 171 44.43 -14.73 -13.72
N ILE A 172 44.06 -15.88 -13.14
CA ILE A 172 42.78 -16.55 -13.42
C ILE A 172 41.61 -15.67 -12.97
N VAL A 173 41.64 -15.15 -11.73
CA VAL A 173 40.60 -14.26 -11.20
C VAL A 173 40.48 -12.99 -12.04
N ASP A 174 41.61 -12.41 -12.45
CA ASP A 174 41.61 -11.22 -13.29
C ASP A 174 41.04 -11.48 -14.68
N CYS A 175 41.32 -12.64 -15.30
CA CYS A 175 40.87 -12.97 -16.67
C CYS A 175 39.41 -13.45 -16.75
N LEU A 176 38.99 -14.29 -15.81
CA LEU A 176 37.69 -14.98 -15.86
C LEU A 176 36.69 -14.51 -14.78
N GLY A 177 37.14 -13.69 -13.83
CA GLY A 177 36.40 -13.36 -12.62
C GLY A 177 36.54 -14.44 -11.53
N GLY A 178 36.37 -14.06 -10.27
CA GLY A 178 36.37 -14.99 -9.12
C GLY A 178 34.96 -15.48 -8.76
N ALA A 179 34.86 -16.67 -8.17
CA ALA A 179 33.64 -17.06 -7.43
C ALA A 179 33.77 -16.59 -5.97
N PRO A 180 32.67 -16.21 -5.32
CA PRO A 180 32.69 -15.90 -3.89
C PRO A 180 32.94 -17.19 -3.09
N ASP A 181 34.08 -17.23 -2.41
CA ASP A 181 34.41 -18.20 -1.37
C ASP A 181 33.51 -18.01 -0.13
N ARG A 182 33.39 -19.00 0.75
CA ARG A 182 32.67 -18.89 2.04
C ARG A 182 33.18 -17.75 2.94
N SER A 183 34.44 -17.32 2.79
CA SER A 183 34.96 -16.12 3.47
C SER A 183 34.53 -14.79 2.84
N GLY A 184 33.84 -14.83 1.68
CA GLY A 184 33.43 -13.67 0.89
C GLY A 184 34.51 -13.15 -0.08
N ARG A 185 35.69 -13.78 -0.10
CA ARG A 185 36.79 -13.41 -1.00
C ARG A 185 36.61 -14.02 -2.40
N PRO A 186 37.05 -13.36 -3.48
CA PRO A 186 37.04 -13.96 -4.80
C PRO A 186 38.10 -15.06 -4.91
N GLY A 187 37.68 -16.27 -5.25
CA GLY A 187 38.55 -17.41 -5.44
C GLY A 187 38.36 -18.12 -6.78
N ILE A 188 39.17 -19.16 -6.97
CA ILE A 188 39.17 -20.02 -8.15
C ILE A 188 38.58 -21.38 -7.83
N ASP A 189 37.74 -21.88 -8.72
CA ASP A 189 37.18 -23.23 -8.65
C ASP A 189 37.77 -24.11 -9.76
N ARG A 190 37.50 -25.41 -9.71
CA ARG A 190 37.99 -26.38 -10.70
C ARG A 190 37.61 -26.02 -12.13
N SER A 191 36.39 -25.55 -12.34
CA SER A 191 35.88 -25.20 -13.67
C SER A 191 36.61 -24.00 -14.26
N LYS A 192 36.93 -22.98 -13.45
CA LYS A 192 37.71 -21.81 -13.87
C LYS A 192 39.16 -22.16 -14.18
N ILE A 193 39.77 -23.03 -13.38
CA ILE A 193 41.12 -23.52 -13.65
C ILE A 193 41.14 -24.22 -15.02
N ASP A 194 40.23 -25.17 -15.25
CA ASP A 194 40.19 -25.91 -16.52
C ASP A 194 39.90 -25.00 -17.72
N ALA A 195 38.95 -24.07 -17.59
CA ALA A 195 38.64 -23.08 -18.62
C ALA A 195 39.85 -22.18 -18.95
N PHE A 196 40.54 -21.66 -17.94
CA PHE A 196 41.70 -20.79 -18.14
C PHE A 196 42.85 -21.50 -18.85
N PHE A 197 43.16 -22.74 -18.46
CA PHE A 197 44.23 -23.50 -19.11
C PHE A 197 43.84 -23.94 -20.54
N ALA A 198 42.55 -24.20 -20.80
CA ALA A 198 42.06 -24.46 -22.15
C ALA A 198 42.20 -23.21 -23.05
N ASP A 199 41.82 -22.03 -22.55
CA ASP A 199 41.98 -20.75 -23.26
C ASP A 199 43.47 -20.42 -23.50
N CYS A 200 44.35 -20.69 -22.52
CA CYS A 200 45.79 -20.52 -22.68
C CYS A 200 46.34 -21.40 -23.81
N ALA A 201 45.94 -22.68 -23.85
CA ALA A 201 46.36 -23.62 -24.88
C ALA A 201 45.86 -23.18 -26.27
N ALA A 202 44.58 -22.79 -26.36
CA ALA A 202 43.97 -22.32 -27.60
C ALA A 202 44.65 -21.04 -28.13
N TYR A 203 44.95 -20.08 -27.26
CA TYR A 203 45.67 -18.85 -27.63
C TYR A 203 47.10 -19.15 -28.08
N ALA A 204 47.81 -20.06 -27.39
CA ALA A 204 49.16 -20.46 -27.75
C ALA A 204 49.21 -21.19 -29.11
N GLU A 205 48.24 -22.06 -29.39
CA GLU A 205 48.10 -22.73 -30.69
C GLU A 205 47.81 -21.73 -31.81
N TRP A 206 46.84 -20.83 -31.61
CA TRP A 206 46.52 -19.77 -32.57
C TRP A 206 47.74 -18.90 -32.90
N ARG A 207 48.51 -18.50 -31.88
CA ARG A 207 49.77 -17.74 -32.05
C ARG A 207 50.83 -18.55 -32.80
N LYS A 208 50.98 -19.84 -32.51
CA LYS A 208 51.92 -20.73 -33.21
C LYS A 208 51.58 -20.84 -34.70
N THR A 209 50.30 -20.96 -35.06
CA THR A 209 49.87 -20.91 -36.47
C THR A 209 50.29 -19.60 -37.14
N GLY A 210 50.13 -18.48 -36.43
CA GLY A 210 50.58 -17.16 -36.87
C GLY A 210 52.08 -17.07 -37.17
N GLU A 211 52.90 -17.56 -36.24
CA GLU A 211 54.36 -17.55 -36.36
C GLU A 211 54.88 -18.48 -37.46
N SER A 212 54.19 -19.60 -37.71
CA SER A 212 54.56 -20.60 -38.73
C SER A 212 54.05 -20.28 -40.15
N GLY A 213 53.17 -19.30 -40.30
CA GLY A 213 52.46 -19.02 -41.56
C GLY A 213 53.30 -18.37 -42.68
N GLY A 214 54.52 -17.94 -42.39
CA GLY A 214 55.46 -17.38 -43.37
C GLY A 214 54.87 -16.24 -44.21
N VAL A 215 55.36 -16.10 -45.46
CA VAL A 215 54.91 -15.05 -46.40
C VAL A 215 53.44 -15.22 -46.81
N ALA A 216 52.90 -16.45 -46.77
CA ALA A 216 51.52 -16.73 -47.14
C ALA A 216 50.51 -16.14 -46.14
N LEU A 217 50.88 -16.07 -44.86
CA LEU A 217 50.04 -15.49 -43.79
C LEU A 217 50.44 -14.04 -43.47
N LEU A 218 51.72 -13.69 -43.64
CA LEU A 218 52.28 -12.36 -43.38
C LEU A 218 52.83 -11.72 -44.67
N PRO A 219 51.97 -11.37 -45.65
CA PRO A 219 52.37 -10.86 -46.95
C PRO A 219 53.16 -9.55 -46.91
N PHE A 220 53.05 -8.76 -45.83
CA PHE A 220 53.79 -7.52 -45.62
C PHE A 220 54.82 -7.64 -44.48
N GLY A 221 55.18 -8.86 -44.06
CA GLY A 221 56.07 -9.08 -42.93
C GLY A 221 55.51 -8.49 -41.63
N ALA A 222 56.34 -7.74 -40.89
CA ALA A 222 55.95 -7.07 -39.64
C ALA A 222 54.78 -6.08 -39.81
N ASP A 223 54.64 -5.48 -41.00
CA ASP A 223 53.59 -4.50 -41.29
C ASP A 223 52.24 -5.14 -41.64
N THR A 224 52.15 -6.48 -41.72
CA THR A 224 50.90 -7.18 -42.11
C THR A 224 49.75 -6.85 -41.18
N GLN A 225 50.00 -6.72 -39.87
CA GLN A 225 48.96 -6.36 -38.92
C GLN A 225 48.39 -4.96 -39.18
N VAL A 226 49.28 -4.00 -39.49
CA VAL A 226 48.90 -2.63 -39.83
C VAL A 226 48.12 -2.59 -41.15
N ALA A 227 48.61 -3.31 -42.16
CA ALA A 227 47.95 -3.44 -43.46
C ALA A 227 46.57 -4.11 -43.36
N GLY A 228 46.45 -5.17 -42.56
CA GLY A 228 45.18 -5.86 -42.31
C GLY A 228 44.16 -4.97 -41.60
N ALA A 229 44.58 -4.22 -40.58
CA ALA A 229 43.72 -3.28 -39.86
C ALA A 229 43.28 -2.11 -40.77
N ALA A 230 44.21 -1.55 -41.55
CA ALA A 230 43.92 -0.47 -42.49
C ALA A 230 42.93 -0.93 -43.58
N LEU A 231 43.11 -2.14 -44.13
CA LEU A 231 42.18 -2.73 -45.10
C LEU A 231 40.78 -2.91 -44.51
N GLU A 232 40.63 -3.53 -43.33
CA GLU A 232 39.31 -3.73 -42.73
C GLU A 232 38.60 -2.42 -42.41
N SER A 233 39.35 -1.37 -42.05
CA SER A 233 38.76 -0.05 -41.75
C SER A 233 38.07 0.60 -42.95
N VAL A 234 38.46 0.26 -44.19
CA VAL A 234 37.90 0.85 -45.42
C VAL A 234 37.11 -0.14 -46.28
N ARG A 235 37.25 -1.45 -46.03
CA ARG A 235 36.77 -2.54 -46.92
C ARG A 235 35.32 -2.38 -47.35
N ALA A 236 34.41 -2.25 -46.39
CA ALA A 236 32.99 -2.15 -46.69
C ALA A 236 32.64 -0.94 -47.58
N LYS A 237 33.35 0.18 -47.42
CA LYS A 237 33.13 1.38 -48.25
C LYS A 237 33.78 1.33 -49.61
N VAL A 238 34.94 0.69 -49.73
CA VAL A 238 35.57 0.46 -51.03
C VAL A 238 34.75 -0.57 -51.84
N ASP A 239 34.22 -1.61 -51.20
CA ASP A 239 33.30 -2.57 -51.82
C ASP A 239 31.99 -1.89 -52.29
N ASP A 240 31.41 -1.00 -51.48
CA ASP A 240 30.24 -0.17 -51.84
C ASP A 240 30.56 0.75 -53.04
N PHE A 241 31.73 1.40 -53.06
CA PHE A 241 32.16 2.25 -54.18
C PHE A 241 32.21 1.47 -55.50
N PHE A 242 32.94 0.35 -55.55
CA PHE A 242 33.02 -0.46 -56.78
C PHE A 242 31.67 -1.08 -57.13
N GLY A 243 30.85 -1.47 -56.14
CA GLY A 243 29.48 -1.91 -56.37
C GLY A 243 28.62 -0.86 -57.09
N ARG A 244 28.72 0.40 -56.68
CA ARG A 244 28.05 1.54 -57.33
C ARG A 244 28.60 1.79 -58.73
N CYS A 245 29.92 1.74 -58.94
CA CYS A 245 30.53 1.90 -60.26
C CYS A 245 30.08 0.81 -61.26
N ARG A 246 29.90 -0.44 -60.80
CA ARG A 246 29.33 -1.53 -61.62
C ARG A 246 27.86 -1.29 -61.96
N LEU A 247 27.07 -0.84 -60.99
CA LEU A 247 25.65 -0.52 -61.24
C LEU A 247 25.49 0.65 -62.22
N ALA A 248 26.35 1.66 -62.11
CA ALA A 248 26.41 2.77 -63.06
C ALA A 248 26.81 2.33 -64.48
N ALA A 249 27.68 1.32 -64.61
CA ALA A 249 28.04 0.73 -65.90
C ALA A 249 26.93 -0.16 -66.49
N PHE A 250 26.11 -0.79 -65.64
CA PHE A 250 25.01 -1.65 -66.05
C PHE A 250 23.81 -0.84 -66.59
N ASP A 251 23.39 0.21 -65.89
CA ASP A 251 22.33 1.11 -66.34
C ASP A 251 22.70 2.59 -66.07
N PRO A 252 22.97 3.38 -67.13
CA PRO A 252 23.31 4.80 -66.98
C PRO A 252 22.24 5.63 -66.25
N ARG A 253 20.97 5.18 -66.22
CA ARG A 253 19.89 5.87 -65.49
C ARG A 253 20.11 5.87 -63.97
N ALA A 254 20.85 4.89 -63.44
CA ALA A 254 21.16 4.83 -62.02
C ALA A 254 22.20 5.88 -61.58
N LEU A 255 22.99 6.44 -62.50
CA LEU A 255 24.16 7.28 -62.18
C LEU A 255 23.81 8.48 -61.28
N GLN A 256 22.69 9.14 -61.54
CA GLN A 256 22.22 10.29 -60.75
C GLN A 256 21.84 9.88 -59.31
N ALA A 257 21.14 8.76 -59.15
CA ALA A 257 20.75 8.23 -57.84
C ALA A 257 21.97 7.76 -57.01
N LEU A 258 23.04 7.29 -57.68
CA LEU A 258 24.23 6.75 -57.01
C LEU A 258 25.16 7.83 -56.42
N ASN A 259 25.13 9.06 -56.96
CA ASN A 259 25.92 10.22 -56.51
C ASN A 259 25.20 11.15 -55.50
N ARG A 260 23.99 10.77 -55.05
CA ARG A 260 23.06 11.56 -54.23
C ARG A 260 22.51 12.79 -54.97
N GLU A 261 21.28 13.16 -54.62
CA GLU A 261 20.63 14.37 -55.14
C GLU A 261 21.12 15.63 -54.43
N GLU A 262 20.98 16.79 -55.08
CA GLU A 262 21.36 18.11 -54.57
C GLU A 262 20.69 18.43 -53.21
N THR A 263 19.46 17.95 -53.01
CA THR A 263 18.70 18.08 -51.77
C THR A 263 19.42 17.51 -50.56
N ALA A 264 20.17 16.41 -50.71
CA ALA A 264 20.94 15.81 -49.63
C ALA A 264 22.13 16.69 -49.18
N TYR A 265 22.67 17.52 -50.08
CA TYR A 265 23.72 18.49 -49.73
C TYR A 265 23.12 19.72 -49.02
N LEU A 266 21.92 20.16 -49.43
CA LEU A 266 21.20 21.24 -48.76
C LEU A 266 20.88 20.88 -47.30
N GLU A 267 20.42 19.64 -47.04
CA GLU A 267 20.14 19.15 -45.69
C GLU A 267 21.36 19.13 -44.77
N ILE A 268 22.54 18.84 -45.30
CA ILE A 268 23.79 18.82 -44.55
C ILE A 268 24.33 20.25 -44.35
N SER A 269 24.19 21.12 -45.35
CA SER A 269 24.60 22.53 -45.25
C SER A 269 23.80 23.33 -44.22
N ALA A 270 22.59 22.87 -43.88
CA ALA A 270 21.76 23.43 -42.83
C ALA A 270 22.20 23.02 -41.40
N LYS A 271 23.19 22.12 -41.27
CA LYS A 271 23.79 21.69 -40.00
C LYS A 271 25.19 22.31 -39.85
N ASP A 272 25.66 22.43 -38.61
CA ASP A 272 27.05 22.82 -38.36
C ASP A 272 28.00 21.70 -38.86
N LEU A 273 28.89 22.04 -39.80
CA LEU A 273 29.84 21.09 -40.36
C LEU A 273 31.01 20.86 -39.39
N SER A 274 31.21 19.62 -38.97
CA SER A 274 32.38 19.25 -38.16
C SER A 274 33.68 19.26 -38.96
N ILE A 275 34.80 19.56 -38.30
CA ILE A 275 36.15 19.47 -38.89
C ILE A 275 36.50 18.04 -39.35
N THR A 276 35.83 17.03 -38.78
CA THR A 276 35.96 15.60 -39.13
C THR A 276 35.04 15.15 -40.26
N ALA A 277 34.15 16.04 -40.74
CA ALA A 277 33.18 15.78 -41.79
C ALA A 277 32.30 14.53 -41.55
N GLY A 278 31.98 14.21 -40.30
CA GLY A 278 31.22 13.00 -39.94
C GLY A 278 29.82 12.94 -40.60
N GLU A 279 29.26 14.10 -40.92
CA GLU A 279 27.95 14.30 -41.53
C GLU A 279 27.90 13.74 -42.97
N VAL A 280 29.04 13.63 -43.65
CA VAL A 280 29.13 13.08 -45.01
C VAL A 280 29.67 11.65 -45.04
N ALA A 281 29.95 11.01 -43.90
CA ALA A 281 30.53 9.66 -43.86
C ALA A 281 29.67 8.59 -44.57
N HIS A 282 28.36 8.80 -44.67
CA HIS A 282 27.42 7.91 -45.37
C HIS A 282 27.31 8.18 -46.89
N PHE A 283 27.94 9.24 -47.40
CA PHE A 283 28.02 9.51 -48.84
C PHE A 283 28.99 8.55 -49.54
N PRO A 284 28.93 8.44 -50.88
CA PRO A 284 29.92 7.70 -51.65
C PRO A 284 31.36 8.12 -51.30
N LEU A 285 32.30 7.19 -51.43
CA LEU A 285 33.69 7.43 -51.04
C LEU A 285 34.42 8.38 -52.02
N ALA A 286 33.98 8.38 -53.28
CA ALA A 286 34.34 9.34 -54.33
C ALA A 286 33.18 9.42 -55.35
N MET A 287 33.24 10.37 -56.29
CA MET A 287 32.23 10.50 -57.34
C MET A 287 32.13 9.23 -58.20
N ILE A 288 30.94 8.67 -58.29
CA ILE A 288 30.61 7.42 -58.99
C ILE A 288 30.49 7.66 -60.49
N GLU A 289 31.22 6.89 -61.29
CA GLU A 289 31.10 6.81 -62.75
C GLU A 289 31.29 5.35 -63.19
N ALA A 290 30.83 5.02 -64.40
CA ALA A 290 30.96 3.67 -64.95
C ALA A 290 32.45 3.25 -65.02
N ASN A 291 32.77 2.10 -64.41
CA ASN A 291 34.12 1.50 -64.40
C ASN A 291 35.25 2.40 -63.87
N LYS A 292 34.94 3.39 -63.03
CA LYS A 292 35.93 4.35 -62.51
C LYS A 292 36.85 3.73 -61.46
N ALA A 293 38.16 4.04 -61.57
CA ALA A 293 39.14 3.73 -60.54
C ALA A 293 38.94 4.63 -59.31
N LEU A 294 39.11 4.08 -58.12
CA LEU A 294 38.97 4.80 -56.87
C LEU A 294 40.17 5.75 -56.67
N PRO A 295 39.98 7.08 -56.53
CA PRO A 295 41.08 7.97 -56.15
C PRO A 295 41.53 7.70 -54.71
N LEU A 296 42.83 7.82 -54.42
CA LEU A 296 43.43 7.58 -53.09
C LEU A 296 44.02 8.85 -52.45
N ALA A 297 43.83 10.01 -53.07
CA ALA A 297 44.28 11.31 -52.58
C ALA A 297 43.20 12.37 -52.82
N ASP A 298 43.07 12.86 -54.05
CA ASP A 298 42.17 13.97 -54.38
C ASP A 298 40.76 13.50 -54.74
N GLY A 299 39.74 14.28 -54.38
CA GLY A 299 38.34 13.99 -54.72
C GLY A 299 37.70 12.87 -53.88
N LEU A 300 38.27 12.60 -52.71
CA LEU A 300 37.74 11.69 -51.71
C LEU A 300 36.71 12.37 -50.81
N ASN A 301 35.83 11.55 -50.25
CA ASN A 301 34.96 11.97 -49.16
C ASN A 301 35.81 12.36 -47.93
N PRO A 302 35.70 13.61 -47.43
CA PRO A 302 36.55 14.10 -46.33
C PRO A 302 36.47 13.25 -45.05
N ALA A 303 35.33 12.59 -44.79
CA ALA A 303 35.16 11.72 -43.62
C ALA A 303 36.05 10.45 -43.66
N TRP A 304 36.51 10.08 -44.86
CA TRP A 304 37.25 8.84 -45.13
C TRP A 304 38.71 9.09 -45.54
N GLU A 305 39.11 10.34 -45.77
CA GLU A 305 40.43 10.70 -46.28
C GLU A 305 41.57 10.12 -45.44
N SER A 306 41.50 10.26 -44.11
CA SER A 306 42.52 9.73 -43.18
C SER A 306 42.62 8.21 -43.20
N ARG A 307 41.48 7.50 -43.28
CA ARG A 307 41.44 6.02 -43.34
C ARG A 307 41.94 5.51 -44.68
N ILE A 308 41.60 6.18 -45.78
CA ILE A 308 42.07 5.84 -47.13
C ILE A 308 43.57 6.15 -47.28
N ALA A 309 44.06 7.24 -46.68
CA ALA A 309 45.50 7.52 -46.62
C ALA A 309 46.26 6.42 -45.85
N ALA A 310 45.76 6.01 -44.67
CA ALA A 310 46.34 4.90 -43.92
C ALA A 310 46.33 3.58 -44.70
N PHE A 311 45.23 3.28 -45.42
CA PHE A 311 45.15 2.13 -46.31
C PHE A 311 46.15 2.23 -47.48
N ARG A 312 46.27 3.39 -48.12
CA ARG A 312 47.23 3.63 -49.21
C ARG A 312 48.65 3.40 -48.71
N ASP A 313 49.01 3.98 -47.58
CA ASP A 313 50.36 3.92 -47.04
C ASP A 313 50.71 2.52 -46.54
N ALA A 314 49.74 1.72 -46.07
CA ALA A 314 49.98 0.36 -45.61
C ALA A 314 49.93 -0.69 -46.73
N CYS A 315 48.98 -0.60 -47.66
CA CYS A 315 48.67 -1.66 -48.62
C CYS A 315 49.04 -1.33 -50.08
N CYS A 316 49.13 -0.05 -50.44
CA CYS A 316 49.19 0.42 -51.83
C CYS A 316 50.15 1.62 -51.99
N LYS A 317 51.34 1.55 -51.37
CA LYS A 317 52.32 2.65 -51.33
C LYS A 317 52.59 3.22 -52.73
N GLY A 318 52.52 4.54 -52.85
CA GLY A 318 52.84 5.27 -54.09
C GLY A 318 51.75 5.27 -55.16
N LYS A 319 50.57 4.68 -54.91
CA LYS A 319 49.43 4.75 -55.85
C LYS A 319 48.54 5.96 -55.56
N LEU A 320 48.11 6.63 -56.63
CA LEU A 320 47.16 7.75 -56.58
C LEU A 320 45.71 7.31 -56.87
N SER A 321 45.53 6.15 -57.48
CA SER A 321 44.21 5.53 -57.72
C SER A 321 44.31 4.00 -57.63
N LEU A 322 43.16 3.35 -57.43
CA LEU A 322 43.02 1.90 -57.29
C LEU A 322 41.92 1.38 -58.22
N THR A 323 42.23 0.41 -59.05
CA THR A 323 41.23 -0.30 -59.86
C THR A 323 40.52 -1.40 -59.06
N GLU A 324 39.34 -1.84 -59.52
CA GLU A 324 38.59 -2.94 -58.88
C GLU A 324 39.39 -4.25 -58.86
N ALA A 325 40.16 -4.52 -59.92
CA ALA A 325 41.03 -5.69 -60.00
C ALA A 325 42.16 -5.63 -58.96
N GLU A 326 42.78 -4.46 -58.76
CA GLU A 326 43.83 -4.26 -57.76
C GLU A 326 43.28 -4.31 -56.33
N TRP A 327 42.06 -3.81 -56.11
CA TRP A 327 41.34 -3.93 -54.85
C TRP A 327 41.11 -5.41 -54.51
N THR A 328 40.56 -6.18 -55.46
CA THR A 328 40.33 -7.62 -55.30
C THR A 328 41.63 -8.37 -55.04
N ALA A 329 42.71 -8.02 -55.74
CA ALA A 329 44.03 -8.61 -55.52
C ALA A 329 44.60 -8.27 -54.13
N THR A 330 44.37 -7.06 -53.62
CA THR A 330 44.81 -6.64 -52.28
C THR A 330 44.02 -7.37 -51.18
N CYS A 331 42.70 -7.51 -51.36
CA CYS A 331 41.85 -8.34 -50.51
C CYS A 331 42.28 -9.81 -50.50
N ALA A 332 42.65 -10.36 -51.67
CA ALA A 332 43.14 -11.73 -51.80
C ALA A 332 44.50 -11.93 -51.09
N LYS A 333 45.42 -10.98 -51.21
CA LYS A 333 46.73 -11.03 -50.52
C LYS A 333 46.59 -11.11 -49.00
N LEU A 334 45.65 -10.37 -48.42
CA LEU A 334 45.39 -10.36 -46.98
C LEU A 334 44.35 -11.40 -46.53
N ALA A 335 43.79 -12.21 -47.44
CA ALA A 335 42.71 -13.14 -47.11
C ALA A 335 43.14 -14.19 -46.07
N ALA A 336 44.33 -14.77 -46.22
CA ALA A 336 44.85 -15.76 -45.26
C ALA A 336 45.04 -15.16 -43.85
N TYR A 337 45.63 -13.96 -43.77
CA TYR A 337 45.80 -13.21 -42.51
C TYR A 337 44.44 -12.93 -41.83
N ARG A 338 43.44 -12.52 -42.62
CA ARG A 338 42.10 -12.21 -42.12
C ARG A 338 41.38 -13.45 -41.60
N THR A 339 41.44 -14.56 -42.33
CA THR A 339 40.86 -15.84 -41.89
C THR A 339 41.50 -16.31 -40.58
N TRP A 340 42.82 -16.20 -40.45
CA TRP A 340 43.53 -16.54 -39.22
C TRP A 340 43.17 -15.61 -38.06
N THR A 341 43.08 -14.29 -38.29
CA THR A 341 42.70 -13.33 -37.25
C THR A 341 41.26 -13.54 -36.79
N ALA A 342 40.35 -13.91 -37.71
CA ALA A 342 38.96 -14.25 -37.38
C ALA A 342 38.83 -15.58 -36.61
N ALA A 343 39.77 -16.51 -36.80
CA ALA A 343 39.83 -17.79 -36.08
C ALA A 343 40.50 -17.69 -34.70
N LYS A 344 40.67 -16.48 -34.15
CA LYS A 344 41.30 -16.26 -32.85
C LYS A 344 40.48 -16.84 -31.71
N THR A 345 41.12 -17.65 -30.88
CA THR A 345 40.57 -18.28 -29.67
C THR A 345 41.38 -17.86 -28.45
N GLY A 346 40.77 -17.88 -27.26
CA GLY A 346 41.42 -17.48 -26.00
C GLY A 346 41.57 -15.95 -25.79
N GLY A 347 40.67 -15.14 -26.33
CA GLY A 347 40.73 -13.67 -26.25
C GLY A 347 40.65 -13.09 -24.83
N THR A 348 40.08 -13.84 -23.88
CA THR A 348 40.02 -13.53 -22.44
C THR A 348 41.40 -13.39 -21.79
N ILE A 349 42.40 -14.09 -22.32
CA ILE A 349 43.76 -14.20 -21.73
C ILE A 349 44.79 -13.36 -22.50
N GLU A 350 44.40 -12.75 -23.62
CA GLU A 350 45.30 -11.98 -24.48
C GLU A 350 46.08 -10.89 -23.72
N LYS A 351 45.47 -10.28 -22.70
CA LYS A 351 46.11 -9.25 -21.85
C LYS A 351 47.38 -9.71 -21.13
N LEU A 352 47.57 -11.02 -20.93
CA LEU A 352 48.78 -11.57 -20.33
C LEU A 352 49.97 -11.58 -21.31
N GLY A 353 49.70 -11.60 -22.61
CA GLY A 353 50.73 -11.73 -23.65
C GLY A 353 51.25 -13.17 -23.81
N ILE A 354 51.74 -13.49 -25.02
CA ILE A 354 52.11 -14.85 -25.41
C ILE A 354 53.28 -15.43 -24.60
N GLU A 355 54.26 -14.60 -24.23
CA GLU A 355 55.41 -15.03 -23.41
C GLU A 355 54.96 -15.53 -22.03
N ARG A 356 54.03 -14.80 -21.40
CA ARG A 356 53.47 -15.19 -20.11
C ARG A 356 52.60 -16.43 -20.23
N VAL A 357 51.74 -16.52 -21.25
CA VAL A 357 50.90 -17.71 -21.51
C VAL A 357 51.74 -18.97 -21.70
N ARG A 358 52.85 -18.89 -22.45
CA ARG A 358 53.79 -20.01 -22.62
C ARG A 358 54.47 -20.40 -21.30
N ALA A 359 54.87 -19.42 -20.50
CA ALA A 359 55.45 -19.67 -19.18
C ALA A 359 54.44 -20.36 -18.24
N ILE A 360 53.16 -19.95 -18.28
CA ILE A 360 52.09 -20.58 -17.49
C ILE A 360 51.83 -22.02 -17.95
N LEU A 361 51.73 -22.26 -19.26
CA LEU A 361 51.52 -23.61 -19.81
C LEU A 361 52.69 -24.56 -19.53
N ALA A 362 53.92 -24.04 -19.49
CA ALA A 362 55.11 -24.80 -19.12
C ALA A 362 55.24 -24.99 -17.60
N SER A 363 54.47 -24.25 -16.80
CA SER A 363 54.50 -24.37 -15.34
C SER A 363 53.72 -25.59 -14.85
N GLY A 364 54.14 -26.14 -13.71
CA GLY A 364 53.35 -27.14 -12.98
C GLY A 364 52.14 -26.55 -12.22
N ALA A 365 51.76 -25.29 -12.49
CA ALA A 365 50.76 -24.58 -11.71
C ALA A 365 49.38 -25.24 -11.80
N LYS A 366 48.98 -25.76 -12.97
CA LYS A 366 47.67 -26.43 -13.13
C LYS A 366 47.49 -27.55 -12.10
N ALA A 367 48.48 -28.44 -11.98
CA ALA A 367 48.41 -29.57 -11.05
C ALA A 367 48.35 -29.10 -9.59
N LYS A 368 49.12 -28.07 -9.23
CA LYS A 368 49.13 -27.49 -7.87
C LYS A 368 47.80 -26.83 -7.51
N LEU A 369 47.22 -26.05 -8.43
CA LEU A 369 45.93 -25.38 -8.22
C LEU A 369 44.79 -26.41 -8.11
N CYS A 370 44.80 -27.42 -8.97
CA CYS A 370 43.89 -28.55 -8.90
C CYS A 370 44.01 -29.28 -7.54
N ALA A 371 45.23 -29.56 -7.09
CA ALA A 371 45.45 -30.19 -5.78
C ALA A 371 44.96 -29.33 -4.62
N ALA A 372 45.12 -28.00 -4.69
CA ALA A 372 44.61 -27.08 -3.68
C ALA A 372 43.07 -27.08 -3.62
N THR A 373 42.39 -27.06 -4.78
CA THR A 373 40.91 -27.16 -4.82
C THR A 373 40.42 -28.52 -4.34
N ASP A 374 41.14 -29.60 -4.65
CA ASP A 374 40.78 -30.96 -4.25
C ASP A 374 41.00 -31.16 -2.74
N ALA A 375 42.05 -30.56 -2.16
CA ALA A 375 42.33 -30.58 -0.73
C ALA A 375 41.29 -29.79 0.07
N ASP A 376 40.84 -28.64 -0.45
CA ASP A 376 39.75 -27.88 0.16
C ASP A 376 38.44 -28.70 0.13
N ALA A 377 38.04 -29.20 -1.05
CA ALA A 377 36.82 -29.99 -1.21
C ALA A 377 36.79 -31.27 -0.36
N ALA A 378 37.94 -31.83 0.03
CA ALA A 378 38.02 -33.00 0.90
C ALA A 378 37.45 -32.74 2.31
N VAL A 379 37.44 -31.47 2.77
CA VAL A 379 36.91 -31.08 4.09
C VAL A 379 35.40 -30.83 4.05
N ALA A 380 34.78 -30.82 2.86
CA ALA A 380 33.35 -30.50 2.69
C ALA A 380 32.42 -31.33 3.57
N GLY A 381 32.64 -32.65 3.65
CA GLY A 381 31.81 -33.55 4.46
C GLY A 381 31.88 -33.26 5.97
N GLU A 382 33.01 -32.74 6.46
CA GLU A 382 33.13 -32.31 7.86
C GLU A 382 32.31 -31.04 8.12
N ILE A 383 32.30 -30.13 7.15
CA ILE A 383 31.64 -28.83 7.27
C ILE A 383 30.14 -28.95 7.08
N ASP A 384 29.69 -29.83 6.19
CA ASP A 384 28.28 -30.21 6.08
C ASP A 384 27.77 -30.77 7.41
N GLY A 385 28.58 -31.58 8.09
CA GLY A 385 28.28 -32.08 9.43
C GLY A 385 28.07 -30.96 10.47
N ILE A 386 28.86 -29.88 10.40
CA ILE A 386 28.73 -28.70 11.26
C ILE A 386 27.46 -27.92 10.92
N ALA A 387 27.18 -27.70 9.64
CA ALA A 387 25.97 -27.02 9.20
C ALA A 387 24.71 -27.77 9.66
N GLN A 388 24.73 -29.10 9.66
CA GLN A 388 23.65 -29.90 10.23
C GLN A 388 23.52 -29.73 11.76
N VAL A 389 24.62 -29.54 12.50
CA VAL A 389 24.57 -29.23 13.95
C VAL A 389 23.99 -27.83 14.19
N GLU A 390 24.36 -26.84 13.39
CA GLU A 390 23.73 -25.50 13.43
C GLU A 390 22.22 -25.61 13.18
N LYS A 391 21.83 -26.33 12.13
CA LYS A 391 20.41 -26.58 11.81
C LYS A 391 19.69 -27.25 12.97
N LEU A 392 20.29 -28.28 13.58
CA LEU A 392 19.68 -28.99 14.70
C LEU A 392 19.45 -28.07 15.91
N THR A 393 20.48 -27.36 16.34
CA THR A 393 20.42 -26.51 17.54
C THR A 393 19.41 -25.39 17.38
N ARG A 394 19.35 -24.77 16.20
CA ARG A 394 18.33 -23.77 15.85
C ARG A 394 16.92 -24.35 15.83
N LEU A 395 16.71 -25.47 15.13
CA LEU A 395 15.39 -26.11 15.10
C LEU A 395 14.94 -26.58 16.49
N HIS A 396 15.86 -27.03 17.35
CA HIS A 396 15.53 -27.40 18.72
C HIS A 396 15.02 -26.22 19.55
N ARG A 397 15.63 -25.05 19.38
CA ARG A 397 15.23 -23.81 20.07
C ARG A 397 13.95 -23.22 19.48
N ASP A 398 13.85 -23.19 18.15
CA ASP A 398 12.96 -22.27 17.45
C ASP A 398 11.77 -22.96 16.72
N LEU A 399 11.85 -24.25 16.39
CA LEU A 399 10.84 -24.92 15.55
C LEU A 399 9.46 -24.96 16.21
N HIS A 400 9.37 -25.28 17.50
CA HIS A 400 8.07 -25.35 18.19
C HIS A 400 7.36 -23.98 18.20
N LYS A 401 8.12 -22.90 18.44
CA LYS A 401 7.62 -21.52 18.32
C LYS A 401 7.18 -21.22 16.89
N LEU A 402 7.97 -21.59 15.87
CA LEU A 402 7.58 -21.41 14.47
C LEU A 402 6.27 -22.13 14.14
N LEU A 403 6.14 -23.41 14.50
CA LEU A 403 4.94 -24.21 14.24
C LEU A 403 3.71 -23.64 14.95
N ASN A 404 3.86 -23.16 16.20
CA ASN A 404 2.80 -22.47 16.92
C ASN A 404 2.41 -21.12 16.30
N ASN A 405 3.27 -20.52 15.46
CA ASN A 405 3.00 -19.27 14.76
C ASN A 405 2.75 -19.43 13.25
N TYR A 406 2.77 -20.66 12.75
CA TYR A 406 2.59 -21.00 11.34
C TYR A 406 1.39 -21.94 11.16
N VAL A 407 1.41 -23.10 11.83
CA VAL A 407 0.39 -24.14 11.69
C VAL A 407 -0.86 -23.80 12.48
N ALA A 408 -0.71 -23.30 13.72
CA ALA A 408 -1.84 -23.08 14.63
C ALA A 408 -2.07 -21.61 15.04
N PHE A 409 -1.12 -20.69 14.88
CA PHE A 409 -1.19 -19.31 15.42
C PHE A 409 -1.52 -19.26 16.93
N THR A 410 -1.13 -20.29 17.69
CA THR A 410 -1.38 -20.43 19.12
C THR A 410 -0.89 -19.22 19.91
N ASP A 411 0.31 -18.71 19.62
CA ASP A 411 0.88 -17.58 20.37
C ASP A 411 0.13 -16.26 20.13
N PHE A 412 -0.45 -16.09 18.94
CA PHE A 412 -1.30 -14.94 18.64
C PHE A 412 -2.58 -14.97 19.49
N TYR A 413 -3.30 -16.09 19.46
CA TYR A 413 -4.56 -16.23 20.19
C TYR A 413 -4.38 -16.33 21.71
N ALA A 414 -3.25 -16.87 22.16
CA ALA A 414 -2.89 -16.95 23.57
C ALA A 414 -2.19 -15.67 24.09
N ARG A 415 -1.99 -14.65 23.24
CA ARG A 415 -1.37 -13.36 23.60
C ARG A 415 0.06 -13.50 24.16
N ARG A 416 0.84 -14.44 23.63
CA ARG A 416 2.27 -14.64 23.98
C ARG A 416 3.24 -13.88 23.07
N GLY A 417 2.70 -13.17 22.07
CA GLY A 417 3.49 -12.40 21.10
C GLY A 417 3.89 -13.27 19.91
N ALA A 418 3.09 -13.22 18.85
CA ALA A 418 3.34 -13.97 17.64
C ALA A 418 4.53 -13.42 16.85
N ILE A 419 5.19 -14.27 16.06
CA ILE A 419 6.41 -13.89 15.31
C ILE A 419 6.18 -12.78 14.27
N PHE A 420 4.94 -12.56 13.82
CA PHE A 420 4.62 -11.48 12.90
C PHE A 420 4.26 -10.16 13.61
N GLN A 421 4.20 -10.13 14.95
CA GLN A 421 3.88 -8.91 15.72
C GLN A 421 5.15 -8.10 15.99
N ALA A 422 5.29 -6.94 15.34
CA ALA A 422 6.49 -6.11 15.40
C ALA A 422 6.75 -5.43 16.76
N GLY A 423 5.71 -5.22 17.57
CA GLY A 423 5.82 -4.52 18.85
C GLY A 423 4.51 -3.88 19.30
N THR A 424 4.61 -2.82 20.11
CA THR A 424 3.45 -2.12 20.69
C THR A 424 3.52 -0.62 20.40
N LEU A 425 2.45 -0.08 19.81
CA LEU A 425 2.29 1.35 19.58
C LEU A 425 1.51 2.00 20.73
N HIS A 426 2.07 3.04 21.34
CA HIS A 426 1.38 3.94 22.26
C HIS A 426 0.90 5.17 21.52
N PHE A 427 -0.42 5.35 21.44
CA PHE A 427 -1.04 6.43 20.68
C PHE A 427 -2.39 6.83 21.28
N ASP A 428 -2.60 8.14 21.49
CA ASP A 428 -3.88 8.72 21.94
C ASP A 428 -4.48 8.07 23.21
N GLY A 429 -3.64 7.78 24.21
CA GLY A 429 -4.09 7.13 25.45
C GLY A 429 -4.46 5.66 25.28
N ARG A 430 -3.92 5.01 24.24
CA ARG A 430 -4.15 3.60 23.90
C ARG A 430 -2.83 2.89 23.65
N THR A 431 -2.85 1.58 23.82
CA THR A 431 -1.78 0.68 23.39
C THR A 431 -2.32 -0.26 22.32
N CYS A 432 -1.61 -0.38 21.19
CA CYS A 432 -1.96 -1.28 20.10
C CYS A 432 -0.87 -2.34 19.96
N ASP A 433 -1.23 -3.60 20.17
CA ASP A 433 -0.29 -4.73 20.09
C ASP A 433 -0.33 -5.46 18.74
N LEU A 434 -1.35 -5.18 17.93
CA LEU A 434 -1.47 -5.76 16.59
C LEU A 434 -0.74 -4.86 15.59
N THR A 435 0.57 -5.05 15.52
CA THR A 435 1.48 -4.26 14.68
C THR A 435 2.32 -5.17 13.78
N PHE A 436 2.65 -4.72 12.57
CA PHE A 436 3.37 -5.52 11.58
C PHE A 436 4.44 -4.68 10.91
N HIS A 437 5.62 -5.26 10.65
CA HIS A 437 6.63 -4.65 9.79
C HIS A 437 6.10 -4.58 8.36
N VAL A 438 6.25 -3.42 7.72
CA VAL A 438 5.78 -3.19 6.35
C VAL A 438 6.90 -2.56 5.54
N THR A 439 7.27 -3.20 4.44
CA THR A 439 8.26 -2.68 3.49
C THR A 439 7.67 -1.61 2.57
N ASP A 440 6.42 -1.81 2.12
CA ASP A 440 5.71 -0.88 1.22
C ASP A 440 4.25 -0.66 1.70
N ALA A 441 4.00 0.49 2.34
CA ALA A 441 2.67 0.88 2.83
C ALA A 441 1.63 1.13 1.72
N GLY A 442 2.09 1.39 0.49
CA GLY A 442 1.26 1.53 -0.69
C GLY A 442 0.64 0.20 -1.08
N LYS A 443 1.50 -0.76 -1.42
CA LYS A 443 1.11 -2.13 -1.81
C LYS A 443 0.38 -2.85 -0.69
N HIS A 444 0.91 -2.78 0.54
CA HIS A 444 0.30 -3.42 1.69
C HIS A 444 -1.12 -2.90 1.93
N GLY A 445 -1.32 -1.58 1.81
CA GLY A 445 -2.62 -0.96 2.03
C GLY A 445 -3.72 -1.34 1.04
N ALA A 446 -3.37 -1.74 -0.18
CA ALA A 446 -4.36 -2.18 -1.17
C ALA A 446 -5.02 -3.51 -0.77
N LEU A 447 -4.22 -4.46 -0.28
CA LEU A 447 -4.71 -5.80 0.09
C LEU A 447 -5.24 -5.80 1.53
N ALA A 448 -4.56 -5.13 2.46
CA ALA A 448 -4.98 -5.03 3.86
C ALA A 448 -6.30 -4.25 4.05
N ALA A 449 -6.74 -3.43 3.10
CA ALA A 449 -8.06 -2.78 3.14
C ALA A 449 -9.23 -3.80 3.21
N MET A 450 -9.03 -5.01 2.67
CA MET A 450 -10.01 -6.10 2.71
C MET A 450 -10.18 -6.72 4.11
N ALA A 451 -9.24 -6.45 5.03
CA ALA A 451 -9.26 -6.97 6.40
C ALA A 451 -10.37 -6.38 7.29
N LYS A 452 -11.06 -5.33 6.83
CA LYS A 452 -12.14 -4.61 7.55
C LYS A 452 -11.70 -4.07 8.93
N THR A 453 -10.41 -3.84 9.09
CA THR A 453 -9.78 -3.33 10.31
C THR A 453 -9.27 -1.92 10.07
N TYR A 454 -9.34 -1.05 11.10
CA TYR A 454 -8.77 0.30 11.01
C TYR A 454 -7.26 0.18 11.17
N LEU A 455 -6.51 0.61 10.16
CA LEU A 455 -5.04 0.49 10.14
C LEU A 455 -4.42 1.87 10.00
N ALA A 456 -3.44 2.18 10.85
CA ALA A 456 -2.55 3.32 10.66
C ALA A 456 -1.16 2.82 10.32
N TYR A 457 -0.58 3.34 9.23
CA TYR A 457 0.82 3.15 8.89
C TYR A 457 1.62 4.24 9.58
N VAL A 458 2.68 3.82 10.24
CA VAL A 458 3.47 4.64 11.12
C VAL A 458 4.94 4.50 10.72
N ASP A 459 5.56 5.64 10.40
CA ASP A 459 6.99 5.71 10.20
C ASP A 459 7.67 5.86 11.55
N CYS A 460 8.54 4.91 11.86
CA CYS A 460 9.28 4.83 13.11
C CYS A 460 10.74 5.23 12.86
N THR A 461 11.21 6.24 13.59
CA THR A 461 12.57 6.78 13.49
C THR A 461 13.23 6.83 14.86
N ARG A 462 14.53 6.53 14.90
CA ARG A 462 15.36 6.60 16.10
C ARG A 462 16.73 7.13 15.73
N PRO A 463 17.35 8.04 16.52
CA PRO A 463 18.70 8.52 16.25
C PRO A 463 19.68 7.35 16.14
N GLY A 464 20.41 7.26 15.02
CA GLY A 464 21.37 6.18 14.75
C GLY A 464 20.76 4.81 14.38
N GLY A 465 19.43 4.69 14.30
CA GLY A 465 18.74 3.48 13.85
C GLY A 465 18.26 3.58 12.40
N ALA A 466 18.09 2.43 11.74
CA ALA A 466 17.42 2.38 10.44
C ALA A 466 15.94 2.74 10.58
N LYS A 467 15.42 3.59 9.68
CA LYS A 467 13.99 3.91 9.64
C LYS A 467 13.19 2.64 9.31
N MET A 468 12.09 2.42 10.02
CA MET A 468 11.17 1.31 9.76
C MET A 468 9.75 1.81 9.63
N THR A 469 8.92 1.10 8.87
CA THR A 469 7.50 1.41 8.72
C THR A 469 6.68 0.26 9.28
N VAL A 470 5.70 0.60 10.11
CA VAL A 470 4.88 -0.37 10.84
C VAL A 470 3.40 -0.10 10.57
N ALA A 471 2.64 -1.13 10.23
CA ALA A 471 1.17 -1.04 10.19
C ALA A 471 0.59 -1.43 11.55
N CYS A 472 -0.20 -0.53 12.15
CA CYS A 472 -0.80 -0.72 13.48
C CYS A 472 -2.32 -0.80 13.36
N ALA A 473 -2.92 -1.85 13.91
CA ALA A 473 -4.36 -2.05 13.89
C ALA A 473 -5.05 -1.49 15.14
N PHE A 474 -6.04 -0.65 14.93
CA PHE A 474 -6.88 -0.07 15.98
C PHE A 474 -8.18 -0.83 16.08
N THR A 475 -8.32 -1.61 17.15
CA THR A 475 -9.47 -2.52 17.33
C THR A 475 -10.44 -2.07 18.43
N ALA A 476 -10.07 -1.06 19.23
CA ALA A 476 -10.90 -0.45 20.27
C ALA A 476 -10.74 1.08 20.36
N GLY A 477 -11.77 1.77 20.88
CA GLY A 477 -11.84 3.23 21.01
C GLY A 477 -12.61 3.92 19.87
N ASP A 478 -12.22 5.16 19.56
CA ASP A 478 -12.76 6.02 18.50
C ASP A 478 -11.69 6.47 17.49
N SER A 479 -12.10 7.16 16.43
CA SER A 479 -11.20 7.62 15.35
C SER A 479 -10.95 9.13 15.37
N ASP A 480 -11.43 9.87 16.38
CA ASP A 480 -11.50 11.34 16.33
C ASP A 480 -10.10 11.98 16.28
N ASN A 481 -9.17 11.31 16.93
CA ASN A 481 -7.81 11.76 17.16
C ASN A 481 -6.78 11.05 16.27
N LEU A 482 -7.24 10.24 15.32
CA LEU A 482 -6.40 9.47 14.40
C LEU A 482 -6.33 10.18 13.05
N PHE A 483 -5.25 10.94 12.83
CA PHE A 483 -5.00 11.64 11.56
C PHE A 483 -3.52 11.60 11.17
N VAL A 484 -3.26 11.73 9.88
CA VAL A 484 -1.91 11.73 9.30
C VAL A 484 -1.10 12.91 9.87
N GLY A 485 0.18 12.68 10.17
CA GLY A 485 1.10 13.66 10.75
C GLY A 485 1.12 13.70 12.27
N ARG A 486 0.23 12.95 12.95
CA ARG A 486 0.25 12.87 14.42
C ARG A 486 1.31 11.90 14.91
N ASN A 487 1.97 12.28 16.00
CA ASN A 487 3.06 11.53 16.60
C ASN A 487 2.59 10.60 17.73
N GLY A 488 3.30 9.50 17.91
CA GLY A 488 3.21 8.56 19.01
C GLY A 488 4.57 7.94 19.31
N ILE A 489 4.58 6.93 20.18
CA ILE A 489 5.80 6.19 20.54
C ILE A 489 5.56 4.72 20.23
N PHE A 490 6.48 4.10 19.50
CA PHE A 490 6.46 2.68 19.20
C PHE A 490 7.56 1.98 20.00
N TYR A 491 7.22 0.88 20.66
CA TYR A 491 8.18 0.00 21.30
C TYR A 491 8.33 -1.26 20.48
N ASP A 492 9.56 -1.58 20.07
CA ASP A 492 9.86 -2.86 19.42
C ASP A 492 9.81 -4.03 20.42
N ARG A 493 9.96 -5.26 19.93
CA ARG A 493 10.02 -6.46 20.77
C ARG A 493 11.19 -6.50 21.75
N ASN A 494 12.23 -5.69 21.51
CA ASN A 494 13.39 -5.55 22.38
C ASN A 494 13.20 -4.45 23.44
N GLY A 495 12.02 -3.82 23.49
CA GLY A 495 11.70 -2.73 24.42
C GLY A 495 12.35 -1.40 24.08
N ARG A 496 12.89 -1.23 22.87
CA ARG A 496 13.48 0.04 22.43
C ARG A 496 12.39 0.97 21.93
N ASP A 497 12.52 2.24 22.26
CA ASP A 497 11.59 3.30 21.90
C ASP A 497 11.93 3.92 20.53
N TRP A 498 10.88 4.16 19.75
CA TRP A 498 10.94 4.75 18.42
C TRP A 498 9.94 5.89 18.30
N ASN A 499 10.36 7.00 17.70
CA ASN A 499 9.47 8.10 17.36
C ASN A 499 8.58 7.66 16.19
N ALA A 500 7.28 7.59 16.45
CA ALA A 500 6.29 7.07 15.52
C ALA A 500 5.47 8.24 14.94
N THR A 501 5.39 8.36 13.62
CA THR A 501 4.55 9.37 12.95
C THR A 501 3.57 8.70 11.99
N VAL A 502 2.28 8.99 12.10
CA VAL A 502 1.26 8.41 11.21
C VAL A 502 1.41 8.98 9.80
N THR A 503 1.62 8.13 8.80
CA THR A 503 1.79 8.53 7.40
C THR A 503 0.58 8.24 6.53
N LYS A 504 -0.16 7.16 6.83
CA LYS A 504 -1.33 6.75 6.06
C LYS A 504 -2.34 6.05 6.96
N ILE A 505 -3.62 6.18 6.64
CA ILE A 505 -4.71 5.57 7.40
C ILE A 505 -5.66 4.83 6.44
N ILE A 506 -6.09 3.64 6.84
CA ILE A 506 -7.20 2.91 6.23
C ILE A 506 -8.37 2.98 7.20
N ASP A 507 -9.42 3.68 6.78
CA ASP A 507 -10.60 3.91 7.62
C ASP A 507 -11.57 2.72 7.57
N ASN A 508 -11.85 2.15 8.75
CA ASN A 508 -12.88 1.15 8.98
C ASN A 508 -13.46 1.32 10.40
N PRO A 509 -14.71 0.91 10.67
CA PRO A 509 -15.29 1.08 12.01
C PRO A 509 -14.45 0.45 13.12
N ILE A 510 -14.14 1.23 14.17
CA ILE A 510 -13.36 0.78 15.33
C ILE A 510 -14.29 0.14 16.38
N SER A 511 -15.42 0.78 16.67
CA SER A 511 -16.42 0.32 17.64
C SER A 511 -17.86 0.65 17.22
N ILE A 512 -18.84 -0.09 17.75
CA ILE A 512 -20.27 0.15 17.46
C ILE A 512 -20.71 1.51 18.02
N GLY A 513 -20.20 1.89 19.20
CA GLY A 513 -20.49 3.19 19.82
C GLY A 513 -19.98 4.36 18.99
N GLN A 514 -18.80 4.25 18.38
CA GLN A 514 -18.30 5.27 17.45
C GLN A 514 -19.18 5.35 16.18
N ALA A 515 -19.66 4.21 15.68
CA ALA A 515 -20.54 4.16 14.51
C ALA A 515 -21.91 4.83 14.75
N PHE A 516 -22.45 4.77 15.98
CA PHE A 516 -23.70 5.47 16.36
C PHE A 516 -23.60 6.98 16.15
N TRP A 517 -22.49 7.60 16.57
CA TRP A 517 -22.27 9.04 16.47
C TRP A 517 -21.76 9.50 15.10
N SER A 518 -21.28 8.57 14.27
CA SER A 518 -20.66 8.88 12.98
C SER A 518 -21.53 9.69 12.01
N PRO A 519 -22.86 9.44 11.85
CA PRO A 519 -23.69 10.21 10.93
C PRO A 519 -23.88 11.66 11.41
N TYR A 520 -24.04 11.85 12.72
CA TYR A 520 -24.20 13.17 13.33
C TYR A 520 -22.92 14.00 13.22
N LYS A 521 -21.75 13.39 13.42
CA LYS A 521 -20.45 14.06 13.23
C LYS A 521 -20.24 14.48 11.77
N LYS A 522 -20.59 13.61 10.81
CA LYS A 522 -20.53 13.95 9.37
C LYS A 522 -21.46 15.10 9.02
N LEU A 523 -22.68 15.10 9.57
CA LEU A 523 -23.63 16.19 9.39
C LEU A 523 -23.09 17.51 9.97
N MET A 524 -22.53 17.49 11.18
CA MET A 524 -21.94 18.69 11.79
C MET A 524 -20.74 19.20 10.98
N ARG A 525 -19.84 18.32 10.54
CA ARG A 525 -18.72 18.73 9.69
C ARG A 525 -19.19 19.31 8.36
N TRP A 526 -20.25 18.75 7.77
CA TRP A 526 -20.86 19.33 6.58
C TRP A 526 -21.47 20.71 6.86
N ILE A 527 -22.17 20.90 8.00
CA ILE A 527 -22.69 22.21 8.41
C ILE A 527 -21.54 23.21 8.59
N GLU A 528 -20.47 22.82 9.29
CA GLU A 528 -19.26 23.63 9.47
C GLU A 528 -18.64 23.99 8.12
N GLU A 529 -18.50 23.05 7.18
CA GLU A 529 -17.99 23.30 5.83
C GLU A 529 -18.90 24.26 5.05
N GLN A 530 -20.24 24.15 5.17
CA GLN A 530 -21.17 25.08 4.54
C GLN A 530 -21.08 26.48 5.16
N VAL A 531 -20.96 26.58 6.48
CA VAL A 531 -20.78 27.84 7.21
C VAL A 531 -19.44 28.48 6.84
N ALA A 532 -18.36 27.70 6.81
CA ALA A 532 -17.02 28.17 6.42
C ALA A 532 -16.97 28.64 4.97
N LYS A 533 -17.56 27.88 4.02
CA LYS A 533 -17.71 28.31 2.62
C LYS A 533 -18.49 29.61 2.50
N ARG A 534 -19.54 29.80 3.32
CA ARG A 534 -20.31 31.05 3.34
C ARG A 534 -19.60 32.20 4.03
N ALA A 535 -18.86 31.95 5.09
CA ALA A 535 -18.02 32.95 5.74
C ALA A 535 -16.95 33.44 4.75
N ALA A 536 -16.27 32.53 4.04
CA ALA A 536 -15.32 32.87 2.99
C ALA A 536 -15.96 33.65 1.83
N ALA A 537 -17.17 33.28 1.41
CA ALA A 537 -17.91 34.01 0.37
C ALA A 537 -18.35 35.41 0.85
N ALA A 538 -18.75 35.55 2.11
CA ALA A 538 -19.12 36.83 2.73
C ALA A 538 -17.90 37.73 2.92
N ASP A 539 -16.75 37.19 3.31
CA ASP A 539 -15.47 37.90 3.40
C ASP A 539 -15.00 38.35 2.01
N SER A 540 -15.13 37.50 0.98
CA SER A 540 -14.84 37.89 -0.41
C SER A 540 -15.73 39.04 -0.89
N ALA A 541 -17.04 38.98 -0.61
CA ALA A 541 -17.99 40.04 -0.96
C ALA A 541 -17.77 41.33 -0.14
N SER A 542 -17.27 41.22 1.09
CA SER A 542 -16.86 42.37 1.91
C SER A 542 -15.59 43.01 1.37
N ASN A 543 -14.59 42.22 0.97
CA ASN A 543 -13.36 42.71 0.33
C ASN A 543 -13.64 43.38 -1.01
N GLU A 544 -14.55 42.85 -1.85
CA GLU A 544 -14.97 43.51 -3.09
C GLU A 544 -15.62 44.88 -2.83
N LYS A 545 -16.43 45.00 -1.76
CA LYS A 545 -17.03 46.29 -1.36
C LYS A 545 -16.00 47.26 -0.78
N LEU A 546 -14.98 46.77 -0.09
CA LEU A 546 -13.85 47.59 0.40
C LEU A 546 -12.97 48.08 -0.75
N VAL A 547 -12.72 47.25 -1.78
CA VAL A 547 -12.01 47.64 -3.00
C VAL A 547 -12.83 48.65 -3.82
N ALA A 548 -14.15 48.46 -3.92
CA ALA A 548 -15.04 49.43 -4.57
C ALA A 548 -15.11 50.76 -3.81
N ALA A 549 -15.15 50.72 -2.48
CA ALA A 549 -15.08 51.92 -1.63
C ALA A 549 -13.73 52.64 -1.76
N ALA A 550 -12.62 51.91 -1.84
CA ALA A 550 -11.29 52.47 -2.10
C ALA A 550 -11.19 53.11 -3.49
N GLY A 551 -11.82 52.52 -4.52
CA GLY A 551 -11.96 53.12 -5.85
C GLY A 551 -12.72 54.45 -5.82
N THR A 552 -13.83 54.53 -5.06
CA THR A 552 -14.60 55.80 -4.93
C THR A 552 -13.87 56.89 -4.14
N VAL A 553 -12.95 56.52 -3.24
CA VAL A 553 -12.08 57.49 -2.53
C VAL A 553 -10.93 57.95 -3.44
N GLY A 554 -10.41 57.08 -4.31
CA GLY A 554 -9.44 57.42 -5.35
C GLY A 554 -9.99 58.38 -6.41
N ASP A 555 -11.22 58.15 -6.89
CA ASP A 555 -11.88 59.03 -7.87
C ASP A 555 -12.31 60.39 -7.29
N ALA A 556 -12.64 60.46 -6.00
CA ALA A 556 -12.95 61.70 -5.31
C ALA A 556 -11.70 62.58 -5.09
N ALA A 557 -10.51 61.98 -4.92
CA ALA A 557 -9.25 62.70 -4.81
C ALA A 557 -8.80 63.36 -6.13
N ALA A 558 -9.25 62.84 -7.29
CA ALA A 558 -8.91 63.38 -8.61
C ALA A 558 -9.84 64.51 -9.09
N THR A 559 -11.02 64.71 -8.49
CA THR A 559 -12.06 65.62 -9.01
C THR A 559 -12.63 66.64 -8.00
N GLY A 560 -12.18 66.66 -6.75
CA GLY A 560 -12.40 67.77 -5.83
C GLY A 560 -13.86 68.10 -5.49
N LYS A 561 -14.77 67.12 -5.52
CA LYS A 561 -16.17 67.29 -5.08
C LYS A 561 -16.48 66.42 -3.86
N ALA A 562 -17.14 67.01 -2.86
CA ALA A 562 -17.56 66.35 -1.62
C ALA A 562 -18.54 65.19 -1.87
N ALA A 563 -18.31 64.07 -1.20
CA ALA A 563 -19.09 62.83 -1.32
C ALA A 563 -20.48 62.93 -0.64
N ALA A 564 -21.52 62.46 -1.34
CA ALA A 564 -22.88 62.29 -0.84
C ALA A 564 -23.01 61.06 0.08
N PRO A 565 -24.00 61.00 0.99
CA PRO A 565 -24.11 59.92 1.97
C PRO A 565 -24.45 58.55 1.31
N PRO A 566 -24.01 57.43 1.89
CA PRO A 566 -24.16 56.10 1.28
C PRO A 566 -25.64 55.71 1.15
N LYS A 567 -25.99 55.16 -0.03
CA LYS A 567 -27.32 54.63 -0.34
C LYS A 567 -27.67 53.47 0.59
N LYS A 568 -28.94 53.45 0.99
CA LYS A 568 -29.59 52.43 1.83
C LYS A 568 -29.42 51.02 1.26
N PHE A 569 -29.30 50.05 2.17
CA PHE A 569 -29.34 48.62 1.92
C PHE A 569 -30.48 48.24 0.96
N ASP A 570 -30.12 47.52 -0.10
CA ASP A 570 -31.04 47.06 -1.16
C ASP A 570 -31.87 45.86 -0.65
N PRO A 571 -33.22 45.93 -0.62
CA PRO A 571 -34.09 44.84 -0.16
C PRO A 571 -33.97 43.56 -1.01
N SER A 572 -33.44 43.68 -2.23
CA SER A 572 -33.21 42.56 -3.16
C SER A 572 -32.10 41.60 -2.70
N VAL A 573 -31.15 42.08 -1.88
CA VAL A 573 -30.09 41.24 -1.28
C VAL A 573 -30.67 40.36 -0.18
N VAL A 574 -31.64 40.85 0.59
CA VAL A 574 -32.34 40.10 1.65
C VAL A 574 -33.26 39.01 1.06
N ALA A 575 -33.83 39.26 -0.12
CA ALA A 575 -34.63 38.26 -0.84
C ALA A 575 -33.77 37.05 -1.27
N LEU A 576 -32.55 37.28 -1.75
CA LEU A 576 -31.62 36.19 -2.11
C LEU A 576 -31.14 35.37 -0.89
N PHE A 577 -31.07 35.98 0.30
CA PHE A 577 -30.81 35.28 1.57
C PHE A 577 -32.01 34.44 2.07
N SER A 578 -33.24 34.83 1.73
CA SER A 578 -34.46 34.14 2.19
C SER A 578 -34.80 32.85 1.42
N VAL A 579 -34.42 32.76 0.14
CA VAL A 579 -34.78 31.62 -0.73
C VAL A 579 -33.97 30.35 -0.44
N ALA A 580 -32.78 30.46 0.19
CA ALA A 580 -32.04 29.27 0.64
C ALA A 580 -32.48 28.76 2.02
N ILE A 581 -33.20 29.56 2.81
CA ILE A 581 -33.74 29.18 4.13
C ILE A 581 -35.10 28.48 3.97
N SER A 582 -35.89 28.82 2.94
CA SER A 582 -37.20 28.20 2.71
C SER A 582 -37.13 26.69 2.46
N GLY A 583 -36.04 26.16 1.88
CA GLY A 583 -35.82 24.72 1.71
C GLY A 583 -35.63 23.96 3.04
N ILE A 584 -34.92 24.56 4.00
CA ILE A 584 -34.75 23.99 5.35
C ILE A 584 -36.04 24.14 6.16
N THR A 585 -36.74 25.27 6.01
CA THR A 585 -38.00 25.52 6.71
C THR A 585 -39.11 24.58 6.23
N GLY A 586 -39.15 24.22 4.95
CA GLY A 586 -40.11 23.24 4.41
C GLY A 586 -39.86 21.80 4.90
N ILE A 587 -38.60 21.39 5.04
CA ILE A 587 -38.23 20.09 5.64
C ILE A 587 -38.53 20.09 7.14
N VAL A 588 -38.20 21.17 7.85
CA VAL A 588 -38.52 21.30 9.29
C VAL A 588 -40.04 21.36 9.50
N GLY A 589 -40.78 22.06 8.66
CA GLY A 589 -42.25 22.15 8.71
C GLY A 589 -42.94 20.81 8.45
N THR A 590 -42.46 20.03 7.48
CA THR A 590 -42.96 18.66 7.23
C THR A 590 -42.60 17.71 8.38
N VAL A 591 -41.41 17.80 8.94
CA VAL A 591 -41.01 17.03 10.12
C VAL A 591 -41.86 17.39 11.35
N ILE A 592 -42.09 18.68 11.60
CA ILE A 592 -42.96 19.17 12.69
C ILE A 592 -44.40 18.70 12.48
N ALA A 593 -44.93 18.75 11.26
CA ALA A 593 -46.28 18.26 10.96
C ALA A 593 -46.43 16.75 11.18
N VAL A 594 -45.42 15.95 10.77
CA VAL A 594 -45.38 14.50 11.00
C VAL A 594 -45.34 14.18 12.50
N PHE A 595 -44.52 14.90 13.27
CA PHE A 595 -44.44 14.70 14.72
C PHE A 595 -45.69 15.21 15.46
N ALA A 596 -46.29 16.33 15.03
CA ALA A 596 -47.54 16.84 15.60
C ALA A 596 -48.70 15.86 15.40
N GLY A 597 -48.74 15.13 14.28
CA GLY A 597 -49.74 14.09 14.00
C GLY A 597 -49.60 12.81 14.84
N MET A 598 -48.45 12.56 15.49
CA MET A 598 -48.19 11.34 16.27
C MET A 598 -48.71 11.36 17.72
N GLY A 599 -49.13 12.52 18.24
CA GLY A 599 -49.71 12.62 19.59
C GLY A 599 -48.78 12.08 20.70
N PRO A 600 -49.24 11.22 21.63
CA PRO A 600 -48.41 10.65 22.70
C PRO A 600 -47.23 9.79 22.23
N TRP A 601 -47.20 9.37 20.96
CA TRP A 601 -46.16 8.53 20.38
C TRP A 601 -44.93 9.30 19.92
N VAL A 602 -44.87 10.62 20.10
CA VAL A 602 -43.72 11.47 19.74
C VAL A 602 -42.38 10.94 20.29
N PRO A 603 -42.26 10.45 21.55
CA PRO A 603 -41.01 9.85 22.02
C PRO A 603 -40.59 8.60 21.23
N VAL A 604 -41.56 7.79 20.78
CA VAL A 604 -41.33 6.61 19.95
C VAL A 604 -40.93 7.01 18.54
N GLY A 605 -41.54 8.06 17.98
CA GLY A 605 -41.14 8.64 16.70
C GLY A 605 -39.72 9.19 16.72
N LEU A 606 -39.33 9.93 17.78
CA LEU A 606 -37.98 10.44 17.96
C LEU A 606 -36.94 9.31 18.08
N LEU A 607 -37.26 8.26 18.85
CA LEU A 607 -36.43 7.07 18.92
C LEU A 607 -36.32 6.37 17.56
N GLY A 608 -37.43 6.31 16.80
CA GLY A 608 -37.48 5.76 15.45
C GLY A 608 -36.58 6.52 14.47
N VAL A 609 -36.60 7.85 14.47
CA VAL A 609 -35.69 8.67 13.65
C VAL A 609 -34.23 8.49 14.08
N LEU A 610 -33.97 8.50 15.39
CA LEU A 610 -32.63 8.27 15.92
C LEU A 610 -32.05 6.92 15.46
N LEU A 611 -32.86 5.84 15.53
CA LEU A 611 -32.51 4.52 15.02
C LEU A 611 -32.44 4.45 13.50
N ALA A 612 -33.26 5.19 12.75
CA ALA A 612 -33.18 5.24 11.30
C ALA A 612 -31.89 5.90 10.81
N VAL A 613 -31.40 6.92 11.54
CA VAL A 613 -30.14 7.61 11.24
C VAL A 613 -28.92 6.80 11.70
N SER A 614 -28.92 6.28 12.93
CA SER A 614 -27.76 5.58 13.51
C SER A 614 -27.73 4.08 13.23
N GLY A 615 -28.90 3.44 13.09
CA GLY A 615 -29.08 2.00 12.98
C GLY A 615 -28.35 1.37 11.78
N PRO A 616 -28.46 1.92 10.56
CA PRO A 616 -27.70 1.41 9.41
C PRO A 616 -26.19 1.43 9.65
N SER A 617 -25.65 2.50 10.24
CA SER A 617 -24.23 2.64 10.54
C SER A 617 -23.77 1.65 11.62
N MET A 618 -24.57 1.48 12.68
CA MET A 618 -24.31 0.48 13.73
C MET A 618 -24.35 -0.95 13.18
N MET A 619 -25.31 -1.26 12.30
CA MET A 619 -25.44 -2.57 11.66
C MET A 619 -24.24 -2.86 10.76
N ILE A 620 -23.82 -1.91 9.93
CA ILE A 620 -22.62 -2.05 9.09
C ILE A 620 -21.37 -2.22 9.96
N ALA A 621 -21.23 -1.42 11.02
CA ALA A 621 -20.12 -1.57 11.96
C ALA A 621 -20.15 -2.97 12.61
N TRP A 622 -21.28 -3.41 13.14
CA TRP A 622 -21.43 -4.73 13.73
C TRP A 622 -21.07 -5.86 12.75
N LEU A 623 -21.51 -5.77 11.48
CA LEU A 623 -21.15 -6.72 10.42
C LEU A 623 -19.65 -6.70 10.14
N LYS A 624 -19.05 -5.52 9.94
CA LYS A 624 -17.61 -5.37 9.65
C LYS A 624 -16.75 -5.87 10.82
N LEU A 625 -17.10 -5.52 12.06
CA LEU A 625 -16.38 -5.90 13.28
C LEU A 625 -16.35 -7.42 13.49
N ARG A 626 -17.44 -8.13 13.16
CA ARG A 626 -17.50 -9.61 13.22
C ARG A 626 -16.78 -10.31 12.08
N GLN A 627 -16.49 -9.59 11.01
CA GLN A 627 -15.83 -10.07 9.80
C GLN A 627 -14.39 -9.58 9.68
N ARG A 628 -13.82 -8.97 10.73
CA ARG A 628 -12.40 -8.61 10.76
C ARG A 628 -11.55 -9.87 10.57
N ASN A 629 -10.64 -9.82 9.61
CA ASN A 629 -9.82 -10.96 9.22
C ASN A 629 -8.36 -10.55 9.19
N LEU A 630 -7.50 -11.32 9.84
CA LEU A 630 -6.06 -11.11 9.85
C LEU A 630 -5.41 -11.54 8.52
N GLY A 631 -6.01 -12.48 7.78
CA GLY A 631 -5.48 -13.02 6.51
C GLY A 631 -4.99 -11.94 5.55
N PRO A 632 -5.83 -11.00 5.09
CA PRO A 632 -5.41 -9.96 4.14
C PRO A 632 -4.32 -9.01 4.66
N ILE A 633 -4.10 -8.93 5.98
CA ILE A 633 -3.01 -8.12 6.54
C ILE A 633 -1.68 -8.90 6.42
N LEU A 634 -1.70 -10.20 6.70
CA LEU A 634 -0.50 -11.02 6.60
C LEU A 634 -0.16 -11.39 5.16
N ASP A 635 -1.16 -11.64 4.31
CA ASP A 635 -0.97 -11.88 2.88
C ASP A 635 -0.27 -10.70 2.21
N ALA A 636 -0.55 -9.48 2.69
CA ALA A 636 0.11 -8.26 2.24
C ALA A 636 1.60 -8.18 2.66
N ASN A 637 2.03 -8.97 3.63
CA ASN A 637 3.42 -9.13 4.08
C ASN A 637 4.06 -10.43 3.57
N GLY A 638 3.51 -11.07 2.53
CA GLY A 638 4.10 -12.27 1.91
C GLY A 638 3.72 -13.61 2.56
N TRP A 639 2.80 -13.61 3.52
CA TRP A 639 2.23 -14.85 4.03
C TRP A 639 1.23 -15.44 3.03
N ALA A 640 0.95 -16.74 3.15
CA ALA A 640 -0.22 -17.35 2.52
C ALA A 640 -1.14 -17.89 3.62
N VAL A 641 -2.09 -17.07 4.09
CA VAL A 641 -3.01 -17.47 5.15
C VAL A 641 -4.16 -18.30 4.58
N ASN A 642 -4.26 -19.55 5.02
CA ASN A 642 -5.25 -20.52 4.53
C ASN A 642 -6.51 -20.57 5.41
N ALA A 643 -6.39 -20.33 6.72
CA ALA A 643 -7.54 -20.34 7.62
C ALA A 643 -8.15 -18.95 7.82
N LEU A 644 -9.48 -18.89 8.01
CA LEU A 644 -10.19 -17.69 8.44
C LEU A 644 -9.77 -17.26 9.86
N THR A 645 -8.76 -16.41 9.95
CA THR A 645 -8.20 -15.86 11.20
C THR A 645 -9.03 -14.67 11.68
N LYS A 646 -10.23 -14.93 12.21
CA LYS A 646 -11.15 -13.86 12.62
C LYS A 646 -10.68 -13.18 13.90
N VAL A 647 -10.63 -11.85 13.86
CA VAL A 647 -10.46 -11.01 15.04
C VAL A 647 -11.83 -10.61 15.56
N ASN A 648 -12.42 -11.46 16.41
CA ASN A 648 -13.72 -11.18 17.02
C ASN A 648 -13.66 -9.99 18.00
N ILE A 649 -14.82 -9.52 18.48
CA ILE A 649 -14.89 -8.34 19.35
C ILE A 649 -14.10 -8.51 20.66
N PRO A 650 -14.18 -9.64 21.40
CA PRO A 650 -13.36 -9.85 22.59
C PRO A 650 -11.85 -9.81 22.32
N LEU A 651 -11.39 -10.50 21.28
CA LEU A 651 -9.98 -10.52 20.89
C LEU A 651 -9.54 -9.11 20.44
N GLY A 652 -10.35 -8.43 19.64
CA GLY A 652 -10.12 -7.04 19.24
C GLY A 652 -10.01 -6.10 20.44
N GLY A 653 -10.86 -6.25 21.45
CA GLY A 653 -10.77 -5.46 22.69
C GLY A 653 -9.50 -5.73 23.50
N SER A 654 -8.88 -6.90 23.34
CA SER A 654 -7.59 -7.23 23.98
C SER A 654 -6.36 -6.80 23.17
N LEU A 655 -6.52 -6.50 21.88
CA LEU A 655 -5.45 -6.08 20.97
C LEU A 655 -5.21 -4.57 20.96
N THR A 656 -6.20 -3.80 21.44
CA THR A 656 -6.06 -2.36 21.69
C THR A 656 -6.59 -2.06 23.09
N GLU A 657 -5.71 -1.74 24.03
CA GLU A 657 -6.11 -1.38 25.39
C GLU A 657 -6.29 0.13 25.51
N LEU A 658 -7.35 0.54 26.19
CA LEU A 658 -7.65 1.94 26.46
C LEU A 658 -7.13 2.31 27.85
N GLY A 659 -6.61 3.54 27.98
CA GLY A 659 -6.20 4.11 29.26
C GLY A 659 -7.33 4.03 30.29
N LYS A 660 -7.08 3.28 31.37
CA LYS A 660 -7.96 3.18 32.53
C LYS A 660 -7.21 3.68 33.74
N LEU A 661 -7.91 4.40 34.61
CA LEU A 661 -7.33 4.73 35.90
C LEU A 661 -7.16 3.46 36.74
N PRO A 662 -6.08 3.36 37.53
CA PRO A 662 -5.84 2.20 38.39
C PRO A 662 -6.98 2.02 39.40
N LYS A 663 -7.18 0.77 39.84
CA LYS A 663 -8.21 0.45 40.85
C LYS A 663 -7.90 1.22 42.14
N GLY A 664 -8.90 1.91 42.69
CA GLY A 664 -8.76 2.73 43.89
C GLY A 664 -8.26 4.16 43.66
N ALA A 665 -8.08 4.60 42.41
CA ALA A 665 -7.72 5.99 42.12
C ALA A 665 -8.85 6.96 42.52
N GLU A 666 -8.52 7.94 43.37
CA GLU A 666 -9.40 9.05 43.69
C GLU A 666 -9.41 10.06 42.52
N ARG A 667 -10.58 10.63 42.21
CA ARG A 667 -10.75 11.62 41.14
C ARG A 667 -11.35 12.90 41.71
N SER A 668 -10.67 14.03 41.52
CA SER A 668 -11.31 15.32 41.66
C SER A 668 -12.23 15.55 40.46
N LEU A 669 -13.50 15.85 40.71
CA LEU A 669 -14.49 16.20 39.67
C LEU A 669 -14.51 17.72 39.37
N VAL A 670 -13.66 18.49 40.08
CA VAL A 670 -13.53 19.93 39.88
C VAL A 670 -12.47 20.16 38.81
N ASP A 671 -12.92 20.51 37.61
CA ASP A 671 -12.08 20.94 36.50
C ASP A 671 -12.01 22.48 36.47
N PRO A 672 -10.85 23.09 36.81
CA PRO A 672 -10.68 24.54 36.84
C PRO A 672 -10.80 25.21 35.46
N TYR A 673 -10.64 24.45 34.38
CA TYR A 673 -10.62 24.94 33.00
C TYR A 673 -11.82 24.46 32.19
N ALA A 674 -12.77 23.75 32.80
CA ALA A 674 -14.01 23.38 32.14
C ALA A 674 -14.72 24.64 31.63
N PRO A 675 -15.07 24.71 30.34
CA PRO A 675 -15.83 25.84 29.82
C PRO A 675 -17.13 25.96 30.62
N LYS A 676 -17.46 27.18 31.06
CA LYS A 676 -18.72 27.44 31.78
C LYS A 676 -19.86 26.90 30.93
N LYS A 677 -20.52 25.84 31.42
CA LYS A 677 -21.58 25.15 30.69
C LYS A 677 -22.63 26.20 30.31
N SER A 678 -22.82 26.40 29.00
CA SER A 678 -23.84 27.32 28.51
C SER A 678 -25.20 26.92 29.09
N LEU A 679 -25.90 27.90 29.66
CA LEU A 679 -27.24 27.69 30.19
C LEU A 679 -28.26 27.48 29.07
N TRP A 680 -27.93 27.87 27.83
CA TRP A 680 -28.83 27.80 26.67
C TRP A 680 -29.40 26.40 26.40
N PRO A 681 -28.61 25.31 26.31
CA PRO A 681 -29.17 23.98 26.13
C PRO A 681 -30.13 23.57 27.26
N ARG A 682 -29.85 23.96 28.50
CA ARG A 682 -30.71 23.68 29.65
C ARG A 682 -31.98 24.52 29.62
N LEU A 683 -31.87 25.80 29.26
CA LEU A 683 -33.00 26.70 29.10
C LEU A 683 -33.89 26.24 27.95
N LEU A 684 -33.30 25.84 26.82
CA LEU A 684 -34.03 25.36 25.64
C LEU A 684 -34.70 24.01 25.93
N PHE A 685 -34.03 23.11 26.64
CA PHE A 685 -34.63 21.88 27.14
C PHE A 685 -35.75 22.15 28.14
N ALA A 686 -35.55 23.05 29.09
CA ALA A 686 -36.58 23.45 30.05
C ALA A 686 -37.78 24.10 29.36
N LEU A 687 -37.56 24.94 28.34
CA LEU A 687 -38.61 25.53 27.51
C LEU A 687 -39.36 24.49 26.70
N LEU A 688 -38.66 23.53 26.09
CA LEU A 688 -39.28 22.41 25.37
C LEU A 688 -40.08 21.50 26.30
N LEU A 689 -39.55 21.24 27.49
CA LEU A 689 -40.22 20.45 28.51
C LEU A 689 -41.46 21.19 29.04
N LEU A 690 -41.33 22.49 29.32
CA LEU A 690 -42.46 23.34 29.71
C LEU A 690 -43.52 23.35 28.61
N ALA A 691 -43.14 23.60 27.36
CA ALA A 691 -44.01 23.58 26.20
C ALA A 691 -44.72 22.24 26.04
N GLY A 692 -43.99 21.12 26.15
CA GLY A 692 -44.54 19.76 26.11
C GLY A 692 -45.49 19.46 27.26
N VAL A 693 -45.20 19.94 28.47
CA VAL A 693 -46.08 19.84 29.64
C VAL A 693 -47.35 20.66 29.43
N THR A 694 -47.26 21.93 29.00
CA THR A 694 -48.44 22.74 28.67
C THR A 694 -49.28 22.11 27.57
N TYR A 695 -48.65 21.56 26.53
CA TYR A 695 -49.34 20.87 25.44
C TYR A 695 -50.04 19.59 25.95
N GLY A 696 -49.39 18.81 26.81
CA GLY A 696 -50.01 17.64 27.45
C GLY A 696 -51.19 18.03 28.34
N LEU A 697 -51.04 19.05 29.18
CA LEU A 697 -52.10 19.56 30.05
C LEU A 697 -53.29 20.13 29.25
N TYR A 698 -53.03 20.72 28.08
CA TYR A 698 -54.05 21.19 27.15
C TYR A 698 -54.77 19.99 26.52
N ARG A 699 -54.03 19.01 25.99
CA ARG A 699 -54.57 17.86 25.27
C ARG A 699 -55.41 16.92 26.14
N PHE A 700 -55.06 16.79 27.42
CA PHE A 700 -55.79 16.02 28.43
C PHE A 700 -56.83 16.84 29.21
N ASN A 701 -57.08 18.08 28.80
CA ASN A 701 -58.09 18.98 29.36
C ASN A 701 -57.90 19.33 30.85
N PHE A 702 -56.69 19.14 31.40
CA PHE A 702 -56.35 19.53 32.77
C PHE A 702 -56.26 21.04 32.92
N LEU A 703 -55.79 21.76 31.88
CA LEU A 703 -55.77 23.22 31.89
C LEU A 703 -57.16 23.82 32.02
N HIS A 704 -58.16 23.25 31.33
CA HIS A 704 -59.55 23.71 31.41
C HIS A 704 -60.22 23.34 32.75
N ARG A 705 -59.81 22.22 33.34
CA ARG A 705 -60.30 21.76 34.65
C ARG A 705 -59.71 22.56 35.83
N TRP A 706 -58.48 23.06 35.69
CA TRP A 706 -57.80 23.86 36.71
C TRP A 706 -58.01 25.37 36.55
N PHE A 707 -58.32 25.84 35.34
CA PHE A 707 -58.66 27.23 35.05
C PHE A 707 -60.00 27.32 34.29
N PRO A 708 -61.12 26.95 34.94
CA PRO A 708 -62.45 26.94 34.28
C PRO A 708 -62.92 28.32 33.82
N ASP A 709 -62.46 29.40 34.48
CA ASP A 709 -62.80 30.79 34.11
C ASP A 709 -61.93 31.34 32.99
N TYR A 710 -60.84 30.63 32.62
CA TYR A 710 -59.98 30.99 31.49
C TYR A 710 -60.42 30.21 30.25
N VAL A 711 -61.67 30.44 29.84
CA VAL A 711 -62.08 30.14 28.48
C VAL A 711 -61.42 31.21 27.61
N ALA A 712 -60.47 30.83 26.77
CA ALA A 712 -60.18 31.65 25.61
C ALA A 712 -61.50 31.76 24.85
N GLU A 713 -62.17 32.92 24.92
CA GLU A 713 -63.32 33.23 24.08
C GLU A 713 -62.94 32.82 22.66
N TYR A 714 -63.56 31.75 22.17
CA TYR A 714 -63.48 31.40 20.78
C TYR A 714 -64.20 32.52 20.04
N ARG A 715 -63.47 33.56 19.63
CA ARG A 715 -63.99 34.59 18.72
C ARG A 715 -64.14 33.93 17.35
N ALA A 716 -65.26 33.25 17.14
CA ALA A 716 -65.73 33.00 15.79
C ALA A 716 -66.11 34.36 15.20
N ALA A 717 -65.55 34.75 14.06
CA ALA A 717 -66.13 35.81 13.26
C ALA A 717 -67.49 35.27 12.73
N GLY A 718 -68.59 35.99 12.96
CA GLY A 718 -69.91 35.54 12.52
C GLY A 718 -71.03 35.48 13.56
N PHE A 719 -72.19 35.06 13.08
CA PHE A 719 -73.35 34.63 13.87
C PHE A 719 -73.16 33.15 14.26
N ASP A 720 -73.29 32.84 15.55
CA ASP A 720 -73.24 31.48 16.09
C ASP A 720 -74.60 31.12 16.71
N GLY A 721 -75.40 30.35 15.97
CA GLY A 721 -76.75 29.98 16.34
C GLY A 721 -77.32 28.90 15.41
N PRO A 722 -78.43 28.26 15.79
CA PRO A 722 -79.04 27.22 14.98
C PRO A 722 -79.59 27.80 13.66
N GLY A 723 -79.24 27.18 12.54
CA GLY A 723 -79.72 27.56 11.20
C GLY A 723 -81.17 27.14 10.91
N THR A 724 -81.91 26.66 11.92
CA THR A 724 -83.31 26.24 11.80
C THR A 724 -84.13 26.70 13.00
N GLY A 725 -85.39 27.10 12.75
CA GLY A 725 -86.39 27.46 13.76
C GLY A 725 -87.74 26.84 13.46
N VAL A 726 -88.60 26.65 14.46
CA VAL A 726 -89.93 26.05 14.27
C VAL A 726 -90.99 27.15 14.20
N ALA A 727 -91.82 27.15 13.14
CA ALA A 727 -92.92 28.11 12.97
C ALA A 727 -93.87 28.10 14.19
N GLY A 728 -94.16 29.27 14.77
CA GLY A 728 -95.00 29.40 15.97
C GLY A 728 -94.35 28.90 17.27
N GLY A 729 -93.11 28.43 17.22
CA GLY A 729 -92.38 27.85 18.35
C GLY A 729 -91.67 28.87 19.24
N ALA A 730 -90.86 28.36 20.16
CA ALA A 730 -90.01 29.20 21.00
C ALA A 730 -89.04 30.05 20.15
N PRO A 731 -88.71 31.28 20.57
CA PRO A 731 -87.79 32.14 19.83
C PRO A 731 -86.40 31.50 19.73
N VAL A 732 -85.74 31.73 18.59
CA VAL A 732 -84.39 31.22 18.33
C VAL A 732 -83.36 32.23 18.85
N LEU A 733 -82.42 31.75 19.66
CA LEU A 733 -81.33 32.55 20.20
C LEU A 733 -80.09 32.39 19.32
N VAL A 734 -79.56 33.51 18.81
CA VAL A 734 -78.34 33.55 18.01
C VAL A 734 -77.30 34.41 18.72
N LYS A 735 -76.11 33.86 18.98
CA LYS A 735 -75.00 34.58 19.60
C LYS A 735 -74.17 35.30 18.54
N LEU A 736 -73.62 36.45 18.90
CA LEU A 736 -72.81 37.30 18.04
C LEU A 736 -71.32 37.21 18.39
N GLY A 737 -70.49 36.94 17.40
CA GLY A 737 -69.06 36.68 17.52
C GLY A 737 -68.12 37.88 17.74
N SER A 738 -68.55 38.94 18.42
CA SER A 738 -67.73 40.13 18.82
C SER A 738 -67.54 41.28 17.81
N GLY A 739 -68.63 41.82 17.25
CA GLY A 739 -68.56 43.10 16.52
C GLY A 739 -69.89 43.72 16.11
N ALA A 740 -70.92 42.90 15.89
CA ALA A 740 -72.23 43.37 15.44
C ALA A 740 -72.97 44.17 16.54
N VAL A 741 -73.15 45.48 16.35
CA VAL A 741 -73.90 46.36 17.28
C VAL A 741 -75.34 46.59 16.78
N LYS A 742 -75.60 46.36 15.49
CA LYS A 742 -76.91 46.55 14.86
C LYS A 742 -77.19 45.42 13.90
N VAL A 743 -78.15 44.56 14.25
CA VAL A 743 -78.59 43.47 13.39
C VAL A 743 -80.03 43.68 12.96
N THR A 744 -80.27 43.42 11.68
CA THR A 744 -81.60 43.51 11.08
C THR A 744 -82.04 42.13 10.61
N LEU A 745 -83.26 41.75 10.97
CA LEU A 745 -83.96 40.59 10.46
C LEU A 745 -84.69 40.95 9.17
N ILE A 746 -84.38 40.26 8.09
CA ILE A 746 -85.07 40.35 6.80
C ILE A 746 -86.02 39.16 6.70
N LYS A 747 -87.32 39.47 6.56
CA LYS A 747 -88.37 38.48 6.34
C LYS A 747 -88.50 38.14 4.83
N PRO A 748 -89.14 37.01 4.47
CA PRO A 748 -89.28 36.58 3.08
C PRO A 748 -90.06 37.57 2.19
N ASP A 749 -90.91 38.40 2.80
CA ASP A 749 -91.69 39.45 2.13
C ASP A 749 -90.87 40.73 1.84
N GLY A 750 -89.58 40.74 2.20
CA GLY A 750 -88.67 41.87 2.03
C GLY A 750 -88.77 42.92 3.12
N SER A 751 -89.65 42.75 4.11
CA SER A 751 -89.71 43.64 5.27
C SER A 751 -88.49 43.40 6.18
N SER A 752 -87.97 44.49 6.75
CA SER A 752 -86.77 44.46 7.59
C SER A 752 -87.08 45.00 8.98
N VAL A 753 -86.75 44.24 10.03
CA VAL A 753 -87.02 44.59 11.43
C VAL A 753 -85.69 44.65 12.19
N PRO A 754 -85.33 45.77 12.81
CA PRO A 754 -84.14 45.82 13.66
C PRO A 754 -84.37 44.98 14.91
N LEU A 755 -83.36 44.19 15.30
CA LEU A 755 -83.39 43.38 16.51
C LEU A 755 -82.45 43.95 17.57
N ASP A 756 -82.91 43.96 18.82
CA ASP A 756 -82.11 44.38 19.95
C ASP A 756 -81.07 43.31 20.30
N VAL A 757 -79.82 43.76 20.47
CA VAL A 757 -78.70 42.93 20.89
C VAL A 757 -78.53 43.09 22.40
N VAL A 758 -78.83 42.04 23.17
CA VAL A 758 -78.68 42.06 24.64
C VAL A 758 -77.56 41.10 25.01
N ALA A 759 -76.49 41.63 25.61
CA ALA A 759 -75.32 40.86 26.04
C ALA A 759 -74.71 39.95 24.94
N GLY A 760 -74.70 40.41 23.68
CA GLY A 760 -74.14 39.67 22.55
C GLY A 760 -75.03 38.55 22.01
N VAL A 761 -76.32 38.53 22.38
CA VAL A 761 -77.31 37.55 21.89
C VAL A 761 -78.50 38.28 21.28
N ILE A 762 -79.02 37.72 20.18
CA ILE A 762 -80.24 38.15 19.53
C ILE A 762 -81.31 37.09 19.71
N THR A 763 -82.52 37.55 19.99
CA THR A 763 -83.71 36.71 20.08
C THR A 763 -84.55 36.92 18.82
N VAL A 764 -84.62 35.89 17.98
CA VAL A 764 -85.44 35.90 16.75
C VAL A 764 -86.82 35.31 17.07
N PRO A 765 -87.90 36.12 17.06
CA PRO A 765 -89.24 35.63 17.33
C PRO A 765 -89.73 34.73 16.20
N MET A 766 -90.26 33.55 16.55
CA MET A 766 -90.80 32.57 15.61
C MET A 766 -92.33 32.54 15.57
N THR A 767 -93.00 33.33 16.42
CA THR A 767 -94.45 33.37 16.61
C THR A 767 -95.22 33.71 15.33
N ASP A 768 -94.67 34.58 14.48
CA ASP A 768 -95.28 35.05 13.23
C ASP A 768 -94.55 34.53 11.97
N ALA A 769 -93.65 33.55 12.13
CA ALA A 769 -92.84 33.03 11.03
C ALA A 769 -93.62 31.95 10.25
N ALA A 770 -93.77 32.15 8.93
CA ALA A 770 -94.42 31.17 8.08
C ALA A 770 -93.52 29.94 7.88
N PRO A 771 -94.07 28.71 7.94
CA PRO A 771 -93.28 27.51 7.69
C PRO A 771 -92.79 27.44 6.24
N ASP A 772 -91.67 26.73 6.03
CA ASP A 772 -90.97 26.57 4.76
C ASP A 772 -90.42 27.90 4.18
N THR A 773 -90.18 28.88 5.04
CA THR A 773 -89.59 30.17 4.67
C THR A 773 -88.21 30.39 5.29
N LYS A 774 -87.51 31.43 4.83
CA LYS A 774 -86.15 31.75 5.24
C LYS A 774 -86.08 33.14 5.86
N LEU A 775 -85.58 33.21 7.08
CA LEU A 775 -85.30 34.44 7.80
C LEU A 775 -83.81 34.73 7.72
N THR A 776 -83.42 35.93 7.26
CA THR A 776 -82.01 36.30 7.12
C THR A 776 -81.65 37.41 8.09
N LEU A 777 -80.67 37.15 8.95
CA LEU A 777 -80.04 38.14 9.81
C LEU A 777 -78.89 38.79 9.06
N VAL A 778 -78.81 40.12 9.10
CA VAL A 778 -77.72 40.88 8.48
C VAL A 778 -77.11 41.82 9.52
N ASP A 779 -75.80 41.76 9.67
CA ASP A 779 -75.07 42.79 10.42
C ASP A 779 -74.97 44.06 9.58
N THR A 780 -75.44 45.17 10.15
CA THR A 780 -75.45 46.50 9.52
C THR A 780 -74.51 47.49 10.22
N SER A 781 -73.67 47.02 11.13
CA SER A 781 -72.80 47.88 11.94
C SER A 781 -71.40 48.15 11.36
N GLY A 782 -71.00 47.47 10.27
CA GLY A 782 -69.68 47.61 9.62
C GLY A 782 -69.72 47.61 8.09
N ALA A 783 -68.53 47.76 7.45
CA ALA A 783 -68.37 47.88 5.99
C ALA A 783 -68.49 46.54 5.22
N GLU A 784 -68.40 45.40 5.90
CA GLU A 784 -68.70 44.08 5.36
C GLU A 784 -69.95 43.53 6.05
N SER A 785 -71.03 43.30 5.30
CA SER A 785 -72.29 42.78 5.85
C SER A 785 -72.26 41.25 5.93
N GLU A 786 -72.01 40.70 7.12
CA GLU A 786 -72.18 39.26 7.36
C GLU A 786 -73.67 38.89 7.40
N ARG A 787 -74.00 37.69 6.90
CA ARG A 787 -75.39 37.19 6.82
C ARG A 787 -75.51 35.82 7.47
N HIS A 788 -76.60 35.61 8.19
CA HIS A 788 -76.94 34.31 8.78
C HIS A 788 -78.39 33.96 8.50
N ASP A 789 -78.60 32.74 8.05
CA ASP A 789 -79.88 32.30 7.53
C ASP A 789 -80.50 31.25 8.45
N ILE A 790 -81.76 31.48 8.83
CA ILE A 790 -82.56 30.57 9.65
C ILE A 790 -83.71 30.06 8.80
N ALA A 791 -83.71 28.75 8.51
CA ALA A 791 -84.81 28.08 7.84
C ALA A 791 -85.94 27.79 8.83
N VAL A 792 -87.15 28.26 8.52
CA VAL A 792 -88.34 28.04 9.35
C VAL A 792 -88.99 26.73 8.93
N VAL A 793 -88.96 25.74 9.81
CA VAL A 793 -89.47 24.40 9.57
C VAL A 793 -90.84 24.25 10.24
N LYS A 794 -91.72 23.43 9.65
CA LYS A 794 -92.97 23.01 10.32
C LYS A 794 -92.64 22.24 11.59
N GLN A 795 -93.44 22.44 12.63
CA GLN A 795 -93.41 21.60 13.82
C GLN A 795 -93.70 20.15 13.37
N PRO A 796 -92.83 19.17 13.71
CA PRO A 796 -93.09 17.78 13.35
C PRO A 796 -94.37 17.25 14.00
#